data_AF-A0A2E8T2M1-F1
#
_entry.id   AF-A0A2E8T2M1-F1
#
_cell.length_a   1.000
_cell.length_b   1.000
_cell.length_c   1.000
_cell.angle_alpha   90.00
_cell.angle_beta   90.00
_cell.angle_gamma   90.00
#
_symmetry.space_group_name_H-M   'P 1'
#
loop_
_entity.id
_entity.type
_entity.pdbx_description
1 polymer ?
#
loop_
_entity_poly.entity_id
_entity_poly.type
_entity_poly.pdbx_seq_one_letter_code
_entity_poly.pdbx_strand_id
1 'polypeptide(L)'
;MTRIFASLIVALLSLGITFGIFSASASNLDLCPDSYMSSFENCFGSQAYEDGAKYIGEFSNGINHGWGTLVHAGSWAGDKYVGEVRYGKYNGQGVYTFANGNVFVGTFKDDQPDGWGVGVATDEIYMGEFKDWRLNGQGTFIFNDGDVVIGTFQDHEPVGQAVYIYPDGKIFIGKYEGWENAYGTITYVNGFTDRIMLKDGEVNVLNKEKKYTPTLSNISACTESNISDWHNCYGFYDSGSSKYSGEFRNGSPNGMGFVVYPTGDYAGDKYVGTFRNDFFDGTGAYIFNDGAILVGTFLNGSLNGFGTFIPSSSGEFSGDRYFGEFRDGIYNGQGTYIYADGSIAIGAFKNNSPSWVNLTWSSETKWNGDKYVGQMKEWARHGHGKYIHGPKSELYGIEIEGFWENDEFQYVKKSPNELEREQAKPELKYDERERLLKEREIFYTASGTGFAVSKDGYLVTNNHVINGCQQVKVHYQGKVIPAIKIGFDPQNDLAILKADFIPPAVLTLSREDPDLLEDIFVGGYPFGQQLSTSIKVTRGIISSITGIGNNYSNMQIDAALQPGNSGGPILNSKGHVVGVAVAKLDFQKIFEEWQTIPENTNFGIKASIVRNLLKGNGISIPAPNADEISKKQLGKIITRGTFFLSCWMTQAQIEKMSDQKVMFKSF
;
A
#
# COMPACT_ATOMS: atom_id res chain seq x y z
N MET A 1 12.69 -23.04 14.85
CA MET A 1 12.28 -21.67 14.48
C MET A 1 13.02 -20.54 15.21
N THR A 2 13.48 -20.70 16.46
CA THR A 2 14.12 -19.62 17.27
C THR A 2 15.64 -19.42 17.06
N ARG A 3 16.26 -20.07 16.06
CA ARG A 3 17.73 -20.03 15.87
C ARG A 3 18.23 -19.49 14.53
N ILE A 4 17.35 -19.18 13.58
CA ILE A 4 17.76 -18.68 12.24
C ILE A 4 17.67 -17.14 12.14
N PHE A 5 16.99 -16.46 13.07
CA PHE A 5 16.86 -14.99 13.07
C PHE A 5 17.71 -14.26 14.13
N ALA A 6 18.68 -14.94 14.75
CA ALA A 6 19.40 -14.43 15.91
C ALA A 6 20.70 -13.64 15.61
N SER A 7 21.05 -13.37 14.36
CA SER A 7 22.36 -12.75 14.04
C SER A 7 22.31 -11.36 13.38
N LEU A 8 21.18 -10.66 13.46
CA LEU A 8 21.08 -9.24 13.08
C LEU A 8 20.81 -8.32 14.29
N ILE A 9 21.29 -8.73 15.46
CA ILE A 9 21.26 -7.91 16.68
C ILE A 9 22.69 -7.76 17.20
N VAL A 10 23.24 -6.54 17.04
CA VAL A 10 24.33 -5.83 17.76
C VAL A 10 24.86 -4.82 16.73
N ALA A 11 24.70 -3.48 16.82
CA ALA A 11 24.65 -2.60 17.97
C ALA A 11 23.92 -1.28 17.65
N LEU A 12 22.94 -0.90 18.48
CA LEU A 12 22.92 0.35 19.28
C LEU A 12 21.52 0.55 19.89
N LEU A 13 21.39 0.16 21.16
CA LEU A 13 20.35 0.65 22.06
C LEU A 13 20.71 2.07 22.50
N SER A 14 19.88 3.06 22.16
CA SER A 14 19.39 4.07 23.11
C SER A 14 18.60 5.17 22.40
N LEU A 15 17.28 5.10 22.52
CA LEU A 15 16.39 6.19 22.96
C LEU A 15 14.96 5.80 22.61
N GLY A 16 14.14 5.64 23.66
CA GLY A 16 12.77 5.19 23.56
C GLY A 16 11.91 6.18 22.78
N ILE A 17 11.25 5.69 21.74
CA ILE A 17 10.12 6.36 21.11
C ILE A 17 9.07 5.28 20.82
N THR A 18 7.97 5.36 21.54
CA THR A 18 6.76 4.55 21.30
C THR A 18 6.12 4.98 19.99
N PHE A 19 6.18 4.11 18.98
CA PHE A 19 5.48 4.29 17.70
C PHE A 19 4.22 3.43 17.65
N GLY A 20 3.13 4.07 17.24
CA GLY A 20 1.82 3.47 17.04
C GLY A 20 1.87 2.41 15.93
N ILE A 21 1.32 1.26 16.27
CA ILE A 21 1.21 0.06 15.45
C ILE A 21 0.28 0.36 14.27
N PHE A 22 0.76 0.15 13.04
CA PHE A 22 -0.12 0.00 11.89
C PHE A 22 -0.89 -1.31 12.09
N SER A 23 -2.18 -1.20 12.31
CA SER A 23 -3.10 -2.32 12.16
C SER A 23 -3.69 -2.20 10.77
N ALA A 24 -3.18 -2.93 9.78
CA ALA A 24 -4.10 -3.37 8.75
C ALA A 24 -5.15 -4.24 9.47
N SER A 25 -6.42 -4.01 9.16
CA SER A 25 -7.50 -4.82 9.70
C SER A 25 -7.33 -6.22 9.15
N ALA A 26 -7.35 -7.22 10.03
CA ALA A 26 -7.80 -8.54 9.63
C ALA A 26 -9.10 -8.33 8.83
N SER A 27 -9.25 -9.00 7.70
CA SER A 27 -10.55 -9.07 7.04
C SER A 27 -11.52 -9.72 8.03
N ASN A 28 -12.17 -8.90 8.85
CA ASN A 28 -13.35 -9.24 9.66
C ASN A 28 -14.56 -9.33 8.72
N LEU A 29 -14.36 -9.88 7.53
CA LEU A 29 -15.44 -10.21 6.63
C LEU A 29 -15.99 -11.54 7.11
N ASP A 30 -17.31 -11.59 7.26
CA ASP A 30 -18.00 -12.84 7.47
C ASP A 30 -17.71 -13.79 6.30
N LEU A 31 -17.74 -15.08 6.57
CA LEU A 31 -17.63 -16.07 5.52
C LEU A 31 -18.83 -15.96 4.59
N CYS A 32 -18.60 -16.14 3.28
CA CYS A 32 -19.70 -16.11 2.32
C CYS A 32 -20.75 -17.19 2.64
N PRO A 33 -22.05 -16.86 2.62
CA PRO A 33 -23.12 -17.79 2.97
C PRO A 33 -23.23 -18.96 1.97
N ASP A 34 -23.71 -20.13 2.41
CA ASP A 34 -23.74 -21.36 1.58
C ASP A 34 -24.74 -21.34 0.39
N SER A 35 -25.58 -20.30 0.25
CA SER A 35 -26.63 -20.25 -0.78
C SER A 35 -26.23 -19.42 -2.00
N TYR A 36 -26.23 -20.06 -3.18
CA TYR A 36 -26.10 -19.52 -4.56
C TYR A 36 -25.23 -18.26 -4.73
N MET A 37 -24.13 -18.43 -5.48
CA MET A 37 -23.05 -17.45 -5.75
C MET A 37 -23.50 -16.02 -6.11
N SER A 38 -24.72 -15.82 -6.61
CA SER A 38 -25.27 -14.52 -6.99
C SER A 38 -25.55 -13.57 -5.82
N SER A 39 -25.20 -13.92 -4.58
CA SER A 39 -25.46 -13.12 -3.37
C SER A 39 -24.24 -12.81 -2.50
N PHE A 40 -23.02 -13.16 -2.93
CA PHE A 40 -21.79 -12.92 -2.14
C PHE A 40 -21.43 -11.44 -2.17
N GLU A 41 -21.73 -10.73 -1.09
CA GLU A 41 -21.44 -9.31 -0.95
C GLU A 41 -20.57 -9.07 0.28
N ASN A 42 -19.38 -8.50 0.08
CA ASN A 42 -18.42 -8.14 1.13
C ASN A 42 -18.19 -9.31 2.11
N CYS A 43 -17.83 -10.46 1.56
CA CYS A 43 -17.59 -11.67 2.33
C CYS A 43 -16.30 -12.35 1.87
N PHE A 44 -15.73 -13.17 2.75
CA PHE A 44 -14.58 -14.01 2.41
C PHE A 44 -15.04 -15.41 2.02
N GLY A 45 -14.62 -15.88 0.86
CA GLY A 45 -15.15 -17.11 0.28
C GLY A 45 -14.13 -17.91 -0.50
N SER A 46 -14.60 -18.98 -1.10
CA SER A 46 -13.84 -19.80 -2.03
C SER A 46 -14.71 -20.16 -3.23
N GLN A 47 -14.21 -19.98 -4.45
CA GLN A 47 -14.87 -20.34 -5.70
C GLN A 47 -13.98 -21.30 -6.49
N ALA A 48 -14.57 -22.42 -6.92
CA ALA A 48 -13.97 -23.29 -7.92
C ALA A 48 -14.58 -22.97 -9.29
N TYR A 49 -13.75 -22.88 -10.32
CA TYR A 49 -14.15 -22.65 -11.70
C TYR A 49 -14.29 -23.96 -12.48
N GLU A 50 -15.01 -23.91 -13.60
CA GLU A 50 -15.24 -25.09 -14.45
C GLU A 50 -13.94 -25.67 -15.04
N ASP A 51 -12.93 -24.83 -15.27
CA ASP A 51 -11.60 -25.22 -15.74
C ASP A 51 -10.72 -25.85 -14.65
N GLY A 52 -11.22 -25.91 -13.41
CA GLY A 52 -10.52 -26.42 -12.24
C GLY A 52 -9.74 -25.37 -11.45
N ALA A 53 -9.70 -24.11 -11.90
CA ALA A 53 -9.04 -23.05 -11.16
C ALA A 53 -9.78 -22.79 -9.84
N LYS A 54 -9.06 -22.28 -8.83
CA LYS A 54 -9.61 -22.04 -7.50
C LYS A 54 -9.22 -20.67 -7.00
N TYR A 55 -10.22 -19.86 -6.69
CA TYR A 55 -10.06 -18.59 -6.00
C TYR A 55 -10.42 -18.75 -4.53
N ILE A 56 -9.61 -18.18 -3.64
CA ILE A 56 -9.90 -18.01 -2.23
C ILE A 56 -9.60 -16.56 -1.88
N GLY A 57 -10.58 -15.83 -1.38
CA GLY A 57 -10.41 -14.42 -1.13
C GLY A 57 -11.73 -13.70 -0.93
N GLU A 58 -11.66 -12.39 -1.07
CA GLU A 58 -12.78 -11.49 -0.92
C GLU A 58 -13.72 -11.52 -2.14
N PHE A 59 -15.03 -11.44 -1.89
CA PHE A 59 -16.07 -11.39 -2.91
C PHE A 59 -16.91 -10.12 -2.76
N SER A 60 -17.29 -9.55 -3.90
CA SER A 60 -18.29 -8.48 -3.98
C SER A 60 -19.22 -8.73 -5.16
N ASN A 61 -20.54 -8.73 -4.91
CA ASN A 61 -21.60 -9.08 -5.87
C ASN A 61 -21.40 -10.43 -6.60
N GLY A 62 -20.88 -11.45 -5.91
CA GLY A 62 -20.64 -12.77 -6.51
C GLY A 62 -19.38 -12.87 -7.36
N ILE A 63 -18.56 -11.83 -7.41
CA ILE A 63 -17.34 -11.76 -8.21
C ILE A 63 -16.14 -11.53 -7.28
N ASN A 64 -15.00 -12.15 -7.58
CA ASN A 64 -13.75 -11.91 -6.85
C ASN A 64 -13.40 -10.41 -6.84
N HIS A 65 -13.17 -9.87 -5.65
CA HIS A 65 -12.88 -8.46 -5.46
C HIS A 65 -12.20 -8.23 -4.12
N GLY A 66 -11.17 -7.39 -4.06
CA GLY A 66 -10.36 -7.21 -2.85
C GLY A 66 -9.16 -8.16 -2.86
N TRP A 67 -8.64 -8.56 -1.71
CA TRP A 67 -7.49 -9.46 -1.67
C TRP A 67 -7.90 -10.91 -1.88
N GLY A 68 -7.10 -11.65 -2.66
CA GLY A 68 -7.28 -13.09 -2.75
C GLY A 68 -6.14 -13.80 -3.45
N THR A 69 -6.26 -15.11 -3.46
CA THR A 69 -5.35 -16.04 -4.10
C THR A 69 -6.10 -16.80 -5.19
N LEU A 70 -5.55 -16.79 -6.41
CA LEU A 70 -6.01 -17.60 -7.53
C LEU A 70 -4.97 -18.67 -7.83
N VAL A 71 -5.38 -19.93 -7.76
CA VAL A 71 -4.59 -21.08 -8.25
C VAL A 71 -5.15 -21.45 -9.61
N HIS A 72 -4.32 -21.34 -10.64
CA HIS A 72 -4.72 -21.63 -12.01
C HIS A 72 -4.78 -23.13 -12.30
N ALA A 73 -5.60 -23.48 -13.30
CA ALA A 73 -5.75 -24.83 -13.83
C ALA A 73 -5.68 -24.82 -15.36
N GLY A 74 -5.99 -25.97 -15.98
CA GLY A 74 -5.93 -26.13 -17.43
C GLY A 74 -4.54 -25.84 -18.01
N SER A 75 -4.47 -24.97 -19.02
CA SER A 75 -3.21 -24.59 -19.68
C SER A 75 -2.24 -23.81 -18.79
N TRP A 76 -2.71 -23.30 -17.66
CA TRP A 76 -1.94 -22.53 -16.69
C TRP A 76 -1.79 -23.28 -15.36
N ALA A 77 -2.02 -24.60 -15.37
CA ALA A 77 -1.95 -25.42 -14.17
C ALA A 77 -0.57 -25.28 -13.49
N GLY A 78 -0.60 -24.89 -12.21
CA GLY A 78 0.59 -24.65 -11.39
C GLY A 78 0.93 -23.18 -11.18
N ASP A 79 0.43 -22.29 -12.04
CA ASP A 79 0.55 -20.85 -11.84
C ASP A 79 -0.34 -20.39 -10.68
N LYS A 80 0.12 -19.39 -9.93
CA LYS A 80 -0.56 -18.86 -8.75
C LYS A 80 -0.46 -17.34 -8.72
N TYR A 81 -1.55 -16.68 -8.39
CA TYR A 81 -1.59 -15.24 -8.11
C TYR A 81 -2.04 -15.00 -6.68
N VAL A 82 -1.42 -14.02 -6.03
CA VAL A 82 -1.79 -13.53 -4.70
C VAL A 82 -1.76 -12.02 -4.76
N GLY A 83 -2.87 -11.37 -4.50
CA GLY A 83 -2.89 -9.92 -4.54
C GLY A 83 -4.28 -9.35 -4.57
N GLU A 84 -4.33 -8.07 -4.88
CA GLU A 84 -5.58 -7.38 -5.14
C GLU A 84 -6.22 -7.92 -6.43
N VAL A 85 -7.54 -8.10 -6.38
CA VAL A 85 -8.37 -8.54 -7.49
C VAL A 85 -9.50 -7.54 -7.62
N ARG A 86 -9.83 -7.15 -8.85
CA ARG A 86 -10.94 -6.24 -9.12
C ARG A 86 -11.77 -6.81 -10.26
N TYR A 87 -13.01 -7.17 -9.95
CA TYR A 87 -13.97 -7.76 -10.89
C TYR A 87 -13.42 -9.04 -11.56
N GLY A 88 -12.81 -9.92 -10.78
CA GLY A 88 -12.25 -11.17 -11.29
C GLY A 88 -10.85 -11.06 -11.89
N LYS A 89 -10.29 -9.84 -12.01
CA LYS A 89 -8.99 -9.60 -12.65
C LYS A 89 -7.90 -9.14 -11.69
N TYR A 90 -6.66 -9.53 -11.95
CA TYR A 90 -5.51 -9.03 -11.19
C TYR A 90 -5.39 -7.53 -11.35
N ASN A 91 -5.31 -6.84 -10.22
CA ASN A 91 -5.22 -5.39 -10.15
C ASN A 91 -4.43 -5.01 -8.91
N GLY A 92 -3.91 -3.79 -8.81
CA GLY A 92 -3.21 -3.33 -7.59
C GLY A 92 -1.91 -4.08 -7.34
N GLN A 93 -1.53 -4.30 -6.08
CA GLN A 93 -0.32 -5.06 -5.75
C GLN A 93 -0.58 -6.56 -5.80
N GLY A 94 0.36 -7.31 -6.37
CA GLY A 94 0.26 -8.76 -6.39
C GLY A 94 1.60 -9.46 -6.61
N VAL A 95 1.54 -10.77 -6.40
CA VAL A 95 2.62 -11.71 -6.68
C VAL A 95 2.09 -12.81 -7.56
N TYR A 96 2.74 -13.00 -8.71
CA TYR A 96 2.49 -14.08 -9.62
C TYR A 96 3.64 -15.07 -9.57
N THR A 97 3.33 -16.31 -9.24
CA THR A 97 4.27 -17.44 -9.27
C THR A 97 3.93 -18.31 -10.46
N PHE A 98 4.90 -18.51 -11.34
CA PHE A 98 4.77 -19.40 -12.48
C PHE A 98 4.99 -20.85 -12.06
N ALA A 99 4.42 -21.79 -12.80
CA ALA A 99 4.56 -23.23 -12.57
C ALA A 99 6.02 -23.71 -12.64
N ASN A 100 6.88 -22.99 -13.39
CA ASN A 100 8.31 -23.25 -13.48
C ASN A 100 9.12 -22.68 -12.28
N GLY A 101 8.46 -22.01 -11.33
CA GLY A 101 9.08 -21.42 -10.15
C GLY A 101 9.51 -19.97 -10.31
N ASN A 102 9.43 -19.38 -11.50
CA ASN A 102 9.66 -17.94 -11.68
C ASN A 102 8.65 -17.14 -10.86
N VAL A 103 9.04 -15.95 -10.42
CA VAL A 103 8.19 -15.09 -9.60
C VAL A 103 8.21 -13.67 -10.13
N PHE A 104 7.05 -13.04 -10.15
CA PHE A 104 6.90 -11.61 -10.35
C PHE A 104 6.20 -11.00 -9.14
N VAL A 105 6.72 -9.91 -8.62
CA VAL A 105 6.14 -9.11 -7.53
C VAL A 105 5.97 -7.68 -8.04
N GLY A 106 4.77 -7.13 -8.06
CA GLY A 106 4.58 -5.76 -8.54
C GLY A 106 3.13 -5.35 -8.74
N THR A 107 2.95 -4.26 -9.48
CA THR A 107 1.61 -3.73 -9.80
C THR A 107 0.99 -4.42 -11.00
N PHE A 108 -0.30 -4.74 -10.87
CA PHE A 108 -1.15 -5.32 -11.90
C PHE A 108 -2.27 -4.35 -12.30
N LYS A 109 -2.68 -4.44 -13.55
CA LYS A 109 -3.87 -3.80 -14.11
C LYS A 109 -4.50 -4.76 -15.11
N ASP A 110 -5.74 -5.17 -14.84
CA ASP A 110 -6.52 -6.06 -15.70
C ASP A 110 -5.75 -7.31 -16.17
N ASP A 111 -5.26 -8.10 -15.21
CA ASP A 111 -4.51 -9.37 -15.39
C ASP A 111 -3.05 -9.23 -15.87
N GLN A 112 -2.58 -8.01 -16.11
CA GLN A 112 -1.24 -7.78 -16.64
C GLN A 112 -0.39 -6.90 -15.72
N PRO A 113 0.92 -7.17 -15.61
CA PRO A 113 1.86 -6.25 -14.99
C PRO A 113 1.81 -4.88 -15.66
N ASP A 114 1.62 -3.84 -14.87
CA ASP A 114 1.56 -2.45 -15.32
C ASP A 114 2.10 -1.55 -14.20
N GLY A 115 3.31 -1.01 -14.39
CA GLY A 115 4.03 -0.22 -13.40
C GLY A 115 5.23 -0.96 -12.80
N TRP A 116 5.62 -0.59 -11.57
CA TRP A 116 6.86 -1.09 -10.97
C TRP A 116 6.74 -2.51 -10.43
N GLY A 117 7.79 -3.31 -10.62
CA GLY A 117 7.88 -4.66 -10.09
C GLY A 117 9.30 -5.24 -10.06
N VAL A 118 9.38 -6.46 -9.54
CA VAL A 118 10.58 -7.29 -9.50
C VAL A 118 10.22 -8.65 -10.09
N GLY A 119 10.89 -9.00 -11.19
CA GLY A 119 10.84 -10.33 -11.80
C GLY A 119 12.09 -11.12 -11.45
N VAL A 120 11.90 -12.35 -11.00
CA VAL A 120 12.97 -13.31 -10.72
C VAL A 120 12.75 -14.54 -11.59
N ALA A 121 13.71 -14.83 -12.45
CA ALA A 121 13.67 -15.97 -13.36
C ALA A 121 15.05 -16.62 -13.42
N THR A 122 15.16 -17.91 -13.09
CA THR A 122 16.39 -18.74 -13.25
C THR A 122 17.72 -17.98 -13.10
N ASP A 123 17.99 -17.45 -11.90
CA ASP A 123 19.19 -16.67 -11.53
C ASP A 123 19.39 -15.30 -12.23
N GLU A 124 18.43 -14.86 -13.04
CA GLU A 124 18.32 -13.50 -13.56
C GLU A 124 17.27 -12.71 -12.76
N ILE A 125 17.52 -11.41 -12.60
CA ILE A 125 16.65 -10.52 -11.85
C ILE A 125 16.44 -9.23 -12.63
N TYR A 126 15.19 -8.83 -12.76
CA TYR A 126 14.86 -7.49 -13.20
C TYR A 126 14.06 -6.75 -12.14
N MET A 127 14.46 -5.52 -11.86
CA MET A 127 13.72 -4.58 -11.02
C MET A 127 13.49 -3.30 -11.81
N GLY A 128 12.25 -2.91 -12.01
CA GLY A 128 11.93 -1.75 -12.82
C GLY A 128 10.47 -1.65 -13.18
N GLU A 129 10.18 -0.84 -14.19
CA GLU A 129 8.86 -0.71 -14.77
C GLU A 129 8.54 -1.91 -15.72
N PHE A 130 7.29 -2.33 -15.69
CA PHE A 130 6.73 -3.39 -16.52
C PHE A 130 5.49 -2.89 -17.23
N LYS A 131 5.31 -3.37 -18.46
CA LYS A 131 4.07 -3.21 -19.21
C LYS A 131 3.76 -4.50 -19.94
N ASP A 132 2.61 -5.09 -19.65
CA ASP A 132 2.08 -6.25 -20.37
C ASP A 132 3.07 -7.44 -20.38
N TRP A 133 3.63 -7.76 -19.20
CA TRP A 133 4.69 -8.76 -18.96
C TRP A 133 6.07 -8.45 -19.57
N ARG A 134 6.23 -7.27 -20.17
CA ARG A 134 7.49 -6.84 -20.79
C ARG A 134 8.21 -5.81 -19.96
N LEU A 135 9.54 -5.89 -19.93
CA LEU A 135 10.37 -4.86 -19.30
C LEU A 135 10.22 -3.57 -20.11
N ASN A 136 9.79 -2.49 -19.48
CA ASN A 136 9.50 -1.22 -20.13
C ASN A 136 9.74 -0.07 -19.18
N GLY A 137 10.38 1.03 -19.60
CA GLY A 137 10.68 2.16 -18.70
C GLY A 137 12.00 1.98 -17.96
N GLN A 138 12.18 2.63 -16.81
CA GLN A 138 13.43 2.56 -16.05
C GLN A 138 13.57 1.21 -15.33
N GLY A 139 14.77 0.63 -15.34
CA GLY A 139 15.04 -0.56 -14.56
C GLY A 139 16.51 -0.96 -14.45
N THR A 140 16.72 -2.01 -13.67
CA THR A 140 17.99 -2.70 -13.45
C THR A 140 17.81 -4.17 -13.80
N PHE A 141 18.57 -4.67 -14.76
CA PHE A 141 18.67 -6.08 -15.12
C PHE A 141 19.97 -6.66 -14.56
N ILE A 142 19.90 -7.81 -13.93
CA ILE A 142 21.03 -8.54 -13.36
C ILE A 142 21.07 -9.91 -14.02
N PHE A 143 22.20 -10.20 -14.66
CA PHE A 143 22.45 -11.46 -15.32
C PHE A 143 22.98 -12.52 -14.34
N ASN A 144 22.84 -13.78 -14.73
CA ASN A 144 23.32 -14.92 -13.95
C ASN A 144 24.86 -14.92 -13.74
N ASP A 145 25.61 -14.30 -14.64
CA ASP A 145 27.08 -14.15 -14.59
C ASP A 145 27.54 -12.96 -13.74
N GLY A 146 26.59 -12.16 -13.23
CA GLY A 146 26.83 -10.99 -12.38
C GLY A 146 26.98 -9.67 -13.15
N ASP A 147 26.80 -9.66 -14.47
CA ASP A 147 26.66 -8.42 -15.23
C ASP A 147 25.41 -7.65 -14.79
N VAL A 148 25.50 -6.32 -14.74
CA VAL A 148 24.41 -5.44 -14.32
C VAL A 148 24.17 -4.36 -15.37
N VAL A 149 22.92 -4.19 -15.77
CA VAL A 149 22.50 -3.16 -16.72
C VAL A 149 21.44 -2.26 -16.11
N ILE A 150 21.71 -0.96 -16.07
CA ILE A 150 20.84 0.07 -15.51
C ILE A 150 20.49 1.05 -16.63
N GLY A 151 19.21 1.21 -16.93
CA GLY A 151 18.78 2.10 -17.99
C GLY A 151 17.31 2.01 -18.33
N THR A 152 16.96 2.50 -19.52
CA THR A 152 15.60 2.41 -20.04
C THR A 152 15.45 1.13 -20.87
N PHE A 153 14.35 0.42 -20.67
CA PHE A 153 14.00 -0.78 -21.42
C PHE A 153 12.74 -0.51 -22.26
N GLN A 154 12.66 -1.14 -23.41
CA GLN A 154 11.48 -1.19 -24.26
C GLN A 154 11.34 -2.61 -24.79
N ASP A 155 10.21 -3.26 -24.49
CA ASP A 155 9.94 -4.64 -24.92
C ASP A 155 11.08 -5.63 -24.62
N HIS A 156 11.62 -5.62 -23.39
CA HIS A 156 12.77 -6.42 -22.91
C HIS A 156 14.17 -5.97 -23.38
N GLU A 157 14.27 -4.99 -24.25
CA GLU A 157 15.55 -4.53 -24.80
C GLU A 157 15.99 -3.19 -24.21
N PRO A 158 17.29 -3.00 -23.92
CA PRO A 158 17.80 -1.72 -23.46
C PRO A 158 17.78 -0.71 -24.62
N VAL A 159 17.30 0.49 -24.34
CA VAL A 159 17.20 1.58 -25.31
C VAL A 159 17.70 2.90 -24.72
N GLY A 160 18.28 3.74 -25.56
CA GLY A 160 18.76 5.05 -25.12
C GLY A 160 19.99 4.93 -24.20
N GLN A 161 20.16 5.85 -23.27
CA GLN A 161 21.33 5.83 -22.39
C GLN A 161 21.20 4.74 -21.32
N ALA A 162 22.24 3.91 -21.19
CA ALA A 162 22.32 2.91 -20.13
C ALA A 162 23.76 2.74 -19.65
N VAL A 163 23.88 2.16 -18.46
CA VAL A 163 25.12 1.80 -17.79
C VAL A 163 25.19 0.29 -17.71
N TYR A 164 26.29 -0.29 -18.17
CA TYR A 164 26.62 -1.71 -18.05
C TYR A 164 27.83 -1.84 -17.12
N ILE A 165 27.69 -2.65 -16.09
CA ILE A 165 28.73 -2.87 -15.08
C ILE A 165 29.12 -4.34 -15.12
N TYR A 166 30.39 -4.60 -15.40
CA TYR A 166 30.94 -5.94 -15.45
C TYR A 166 31.40 -6.39 -14.04
N PRO A 167 31.38 -7.70 -13.73
CA PRO A 167 31.88 -8.26 -12.46
C PRO A 167 33.33 -7.92 -12.14
N ASP A 168 34.14 -7.61 -13.16
CA ASP A 168 35.54 -7.24 -13.03
C ASP A 168 35.76 -5.73 -12.81
N GLY A 169 34.69 -4.95 -12.65
CA GLY A 169 34.70 -3.53 -12.34
C GLY A 169 34.85 -2.61 -13.55
N LYS A 170 34.86 -3.16 -14.78
CA LYS A 170 34.70 -2.32 -15.97
C LYS A 170 33.29 -1.74 -16.01
N ILE A 171 33.18 -0.52 -16.53
CA ILE A 171 31.89 0.18 -16.68
C ILE A 171 31.77 0.68 -18.11
N PHE A 172 30.76 0.24 -18.84
CA PHE A 172 30.39 0.82 -20.13
C PHE A 172 29.20 1.76 -19.97
N ILE A 173 29.36 3.00 -20.45
CA ILE A 173 28.29 4.00 -20.52
C ILE A 173 28.08 4.33 -21.99
N GLY A 174 26.87 4.08 -22.49
CA GLY A 174 26.60 4.19 -23.92
C GLY A 174 25.12 4.34 -24.24
N LYS A 175 24.86 4.58 -25.52
CA LYS A 175 23.52 4.53 -26.08
C LYS A 175 23.28 3.13 -26.66
N TYR A 176 22.22 2.47 -26.21
CA TYR A 176 21.75 1.17 -26.66
C TYR A 176 20.60 1.29 -27.65
N GLU A 177 20.58 0.38 -28.60
CA GLU A 177 19.51 0.13 -29.58
C GLU A 177 19.30 -1.39 -29.62
N GLY A 178 18.90 -1.95 -28.48
CA GLY A 178 18.88 -3.40 -28.26
C GLY A 178 20.18 -3.94 -27.66
N TRP A 179 20.16 -5.23 -27.33
CA TRP A 179 21.29 -5.91 -26.68
C TRP A 179 22.53 -6.01 -27.57
N GLU A 180 22.34 -6.09 -28.88
CA GLU A 180 23.41 -6.35 -29.85
C GLU A 180 23.99 -5.09 -30.49
N ASN A 181 23.41 -3.91 -30.21
CA ASN A 181 23.82 -2.66 -30.82
C ASN A 181 23.94 -1.56 -29.77
N ALA A 182 25.16 -1.07 -29.57
CA ALA A 182 25.43 0.01 -28.65
C ALA A 182 26.67 0.80 -29.06
N TYR A 183 26.73 2.07 -28.71
CA TYR A 183 27.96 2.86 -28.83
C TYR A 183 28.20 3.66 -27.57
N GLY A 184 29.43 3.69 -27.10
CA GLY A 184 29.72 4.30 -25.82
C GLY A 184 31.19 4.30 -25.45
N THR A 185 31.42 4.56 -24.17
CA THR A 185 32.75 4.58 -23.58
C THR A 185 32.81 3.50 -22.51
N ILE A 186 33.80 2.61 -22.61
CA ILE A 186 34.14 1.71 -21.51
C ILE A 186 35.21 2.39 -20.65
N THR A 187 35.07 2.26 -19.34
CA THR A 187 36.03 2.71 -18.33
C THR A 187 36.55 1.48 -17.61
N TYR A 188 37.87 1.33 -17.58
CA TYR A 188 38.56 0.25 -16.87
C TYR A 188 38.89 0.66 -15.44
N VAL A 189 39.15 -0.32 -14.57
CA VAL A 189 39.46 -0.11 -13.14
C VAL A 189 40.67 0.83 -12.92
N ASN A 190 41.61 0.85 -13.86
CA ASN A 190 42.78 1.73 -13.83
C ASN A 190 42.49 3.17 -14.32
N GLY A 191 41.21 3.50 -14.60
CA GLY A 191 40.75 4.81 -15.07
C GLY A 191 41.03 5.09 -16.55
N PHE A 192 41.56 4.11 -17.30
CA PHE A 192 41.65 4.22 -18.76
C PHE A 192 40.27 4.07 -19.39
N THR A 193 40.09 4.68 -20.56
CA THR A 193 38.82 4.70 -21.27
C THR A 193 39.02 4.39 -22.74
N ASP A 194 38.19 3.51 -23.30
CA ASP A 194 38.14 3.23 -24.73
C ASP A 194 36.73 3.53 -25.27
N ARG A 195 36.64 3.90 -26.55
CA ARG A 195 35.35 3.96 -27.24
C ARG A 195 35.02 2.60 -27.82
N ILE A 196 33.83 2.12 -27.53
CA ILE A 196 33.32 0.83 -28.03
C ILE A 196 32.10 1.08 -28.91
N MET A 197 32.05 0.36 -30.02
CA MET A 197 30.84 0.12 -30.81
C MET A 197 30.55 -1.36 -30.79
N LEU A 198 29.43 -1.74 -30.18
CA LEU A 198 28.82 -3.05 -30.31
C LEU A 198 27.89 -3.00 -31.52
N LYS A 199 28.05 -3.91 -32.47
CA LYS A 199 27.18 -4.02 -33.64
C LYS A 199 26.94 -5.48 -33.97
N ASP A 200 25.68 -5.90 -34.03
CA ASP A 200 25.27 -7.29 -34.26
C ASP A 200 26.01 -8.27 -33.33
N GLY A 201 26.21 -7.87 -32.07
CA GLY A 201 26.93 -8.63 -31.04
C GLY A 201 28.46 -8.57 -31.12
N GLU A 202 29.03 -7.95 -32.15
CA GLU A 202 30.48 -7.80 -32.31
C GLU A 202 31.02 -6.51 -31.68
N VAL A 203 32.03 -6.64 -30.82
CA VAL A 203 32.67 -5.52 -30.12
C VAL A 203 33.82 -4.94 -30.95
N ASN A 204 33.70 -3.66 -31.33
CA ASN A 204 34.72 -2.90 -32.04
C ASN A 204 35.27 -1.76 -31.19
N VAL A 205 36.58 -1.77 -30.91
CA VAL A 205 37.27 -0.69 -30.19
C VAL A 205 37.71 0.40 -31.16
N LEU A 206 37.17 1.61 -31.00
CA LEU A 206 37.32 2.70 -31.97
C LEU A 206 38.57 3.58 -31.76
N ASN A 207 39.10 3.68 -30.54
CA ASN A 207 40.31 4.46 -30.23
C ASN A 207 41.05 3.81 -29.04
N LYS A 208 42.34 3.50 -29.18
CA LYS A 208 43.19 2.88 -28.14
C LYS A 208 44.04 3.86 -27.31
N GLU A 209 44.01 5.16 -27.62
CA GLU A 209 44.97 6.12 -27.04
C GLU A 209 44.34 7.48 -26.74
N LYS A 210 43.71 7.61 -25.57
CA LYS A 210 43.69 8.82 -24.71
C LYS A 210 42.65 8.67 -23.59
N LYS A 211 43.04 9.06 -22.37
CA LYS A 211 42.16 9.30 -21.23
C LYS A 211 41.11 10.34 -21.65
N TYR A 212 39.88 9.92 -21.93
CA TYR A 212 38.81 10.77 -22.42
C TYR A 212 37.76 10.93 -21.32
N THR A 213 37.40 12.16 -20.98
CA THR A 213 36.30 12.45 -20.05
C THR A 213 34.99 12.44 -20.86
N PRO A 214 34.04 11.53 -20.59
CA PRO A 214 32.83 11.40 -21.38
C PRO A 214 31.99 12.68 -21.28
N THR A 215 31.72 13.31 -22.43
CA THR A 215 31.02 14.61 -22.54
C THR A 215 29.56 14.49 -22.98
N LEU A 216 28.92 13.33 -22.80
CA LEU A 216 27.61 13.05 -23.42
C LEU A 216 26.49 12.58 -22.49
N SER A 217 26.65 12.62 -21.18
CA SER A 217 25.56 12.30 -20.24
C SER A 217 25.76 13.03 -18.91
N ASN A 218 24.65 13.33 -18.20
CA ASN A 218 24.66 13.69 -16.77
C ASN A 218 25.06 12.50 -15.87
N ILE A 219 25.75 11.51 -16.43
CA ILE A 219 26.08 10.21 -15.88
C ILE A 219 27.59 10.06 -16.10
N SER A 220 28.36 10.06 -15.02
CA SER A 220 29.83 9.91 -15.06
C SER A 220 30.27 8.69 -14.26
N ALA A 221 31.28 7.98 -14.77
CA ALA A 221 31.97 6.95 -13.98
C ALA A 221 32.80 7.61 -12.86
N CYS A 222 32.90 6.95 -11.70
CA CYS A 222 33.79 7.38 -10.64
C CYS A 222 35.24 7.02 -11.03
N THR A 223 36.07 8.02 -11.29
CA THR A 223 37.43 7.84 -11.82
C THR A 223 38.54 8.25 -10.86
N GLU A 224 38.20 8.87 -9.74
CA GLU A 224 39.17 9.32 -8.73
C GLU A 224 39.71 8.14 -7.92
N SER A 225 40.98 8.20 -7.55
CA SER A 225 41.66 7.11 -6.84
C SER A 225 41.16 6.92 -5.41
N ASN A 226 40.64 7.97 -4.77
CA ASN A 226 40.05 7.90 -3.44
C ASN A 226 38.53 7.92 -3.52
N ILE A 227 37.89 6.96 -2.84
CA ILE A 227 36.44 6.87 -2.78
C ILE A 227 35.77 8.11 -2.19
N SER A 228 36.42 8.82 -1.26
CA SER A 228 35.89 10.06 -0.66
C SER A 228 35.59 11.16 -1.67
N ASP A 229 36.23 11.11 -2.83
CA ASP A 229 36.11 12.12 -3.88
C ASP A 229 34.98 11.77 -4.86
N TRP A 230 34.31 10.62 -4.70
CA TRP A 230 33.24 10.14 -5.56
C TRP A 230 31.94 10.88 -5.23
N HIS A 231 31.45 11.69 -6.18
CA HIS A 231 30.24 12.49 -6.00
C HIS A 231 29.38 12.51 -7.26
N ASN A 232 28.13 12.04 -7.13
CA ASN A 232 27.14 11.92 -8.21
C ASN A 232 27.71 11.16 -9.41
N CYS A 233 28.31 10.01 -9.16
CA CYS A 233 28.93 9.17 -10.16
C CYS A 233 28.55 7.69 -9.94
N TYR A 234 28.77 6.86 -10.96
CA TYR A 234 28.59 5.41 -10.90
C TYR A 234 29.93 4.73 -10.76
N GLY A 235 30.07 3.81 -9.81
CA GLY A 235 31.34 3.18 -9.50
C GLY A 235 31.19 1.70 -9.13
N PHE A 236 32.33 1.01 -9.16
CA PHE A 236 32.50 -0.31 -8.58
C PHE A 236 33.49 -0.20 -7.41
N TYR A 237 33.10 -0.68 -6.22
CA TYR A 237 33.94 -0.69 -5.03
C TYR A 237 34.03 -2.10 -4.45
N ASP A 238 35.25 -2.61 -4.29
CA ASP A 238 35.54 -3.91 -3.70
C ASP A 238 36.34 -3.72 -2.41
N SER A 239 35.72 -4.02 -1.27
CA SER A 239 36.38 -4.02 0.04
C SER A 239 36.99 -5.37 0.41
N GLY A 240 36.85 -6.39 -0.45
CA GLY A 240 37.10 -7.80 -0.17
C GLY A 240 35.93 -8.51 0.53
N SER A 241 35.31 -7.84 1.51
CA SER A 241 34.12 -8.34 2.21
C SER A 241 32.80 -8.05 1.49
N SER A 242 32.78 -7.01 0.65
CA SER A 242 31.63 -6.60 -0.15
C SER A 242 32.09 -6.02 -1.47
N LYS A 243 31.31 -6.28 -2.52
CA LYS A 243 31.48 -5.72 -3.86
C LYS A 243 30.23 -4.94 -4.22
N TYR A 244 30.34 -3.62 -4.35
CA TYR A 244 29.25 -2.72 -4.67
C TYR A 244 29.40 -2.14 -6.07
N SER A 245 28.30 -2.09 -6.81
CA SER A 245 28.15 -1.49 -8.13
C SER A 245 26.95 -0.54 -8.11
N GLY A 246 27.15 0.75 -8.33
CA GLY A 246 26.03 1.69 -8.33
C GLY A 246 26.40 3.14 -8.12
N GLU A 247 25.42 3.94 -7.72
CA GLU A 247 25.55 5.38 -7.49
C GLU A 247 26.29 5.70 -6.19
N PHE A 248 27.20 6.68 -6.27
CA PHE A 248 27.92 7.23 -5.15
C PHE A 248 27.63 8.70 -4.95
N ARG A 249 27.51 9.09 -3.68
CA ARG A 249 27.46 10.50 -3.28
C ARG A 249 28.33 10.73 -2.05
N ASN A 250 29.35 11.57 -2.20
CA ASN A 250 30.32 11.88 -1.15
C ASN A 250 31.04 10.63 -0.61
N GLY A 251 31.38 9.70 -1.50
CA GLY A 251 32.10 8.47 -1.17
C GLY A 251 31.29 7.35 -0.52
N SER A 252 29.97 7.50 -0.41
CA SER A 252 29.07 6.45 0.07
C SER A 252 28.09 6.02 -1.02
N PRO A 253 27.74 4.72 -1.13
CA PRO A 253 26.52 4.25 -1.78
C PRO A 253 25.30 5.13 -1.50
N ASN A 254 24.72 5.68 -2.57
CA ASN A 254 23.58 6.60 -2.50
C ASN A 254 22.85 6.65 -3.84
N GLY A 255 21.59 6.22 -3.90
CA GLY A 255 20.86 6.01 -5.15
C GLY A 255 20.75 4.52 -5.49
N MET A 256 20.53 4.18 -6.75
CA MET A 256 20.40 2.79 -7.17
C MET A 256 21.75 2.06 -7.13
N GLY A 257 21.75 0.81 -6.67
CA GLY A 257 22.94 -0.02 -6.70
C GLY A 257 22.69 -1.50 -6.46
N PHE A 258 23.78 -2.25 -6.52
CA PHE A 258 23.85 -3.69 -6.32
C PHE A 258 25.06 -4.01 -5.45
N VAL A 259 24.91 -4.87 -4.46
CA VAL A 259 26.02 -5.36 -3.63
C VAL A 259 25.99 -6.89 -3.55
N VAL A 260 27.17 -7.50 -3.59
CA VAL A 260 27.41 -8.91 -3.30
C VAL A 260 28.38 -9.00 -2.13
N TYR A 261 28.17 -9.98 -1.26
CA TYR A 261 29.05 -10.26 -0.13
C TYR A 261 29.84 -11.56 -0.39
N PRO A 262 31.11 -11.50 -0.82
CA PRO A 262 31.85 -12.72 -1.18
C PRO A 262 32.34 -13.52 0.03
N THR A 263 32.52 -12.86 1.18
CA THR A 263 33.13 -13.43 2.39
C THR A 263 32.47 -12.89 3.66
N GLY A 264 32.76 -13.50 4.81
CA GLY A 264 32.21 -13.10 6.11
C GLY A 264 30.87 -13.78 6.44
N ASP A 265 30.16 -13.22 7.41
CA ASP A 265 28.90 -13.81 7.92
C ASP A 265 27.76 -13.78 6.88
N TYR A 266 27.88 -12.92 5.87
CA TYR A 266 26.92 -12.75 4.78
C TYR A 266 27.42 -13.34 3.46
N ALA A 267 28.43 -14.23 3.51
CA ALA A 267 29.03 -14.77 2.29
C ALA A 267 27.97 -15.43 1.38
N GLY A 268 27.90 -14.97 0.13
CA GLY A 268 26.96 -15.38 -0.91
C GLY A 268 25.70 -14.51 -1.01
N ASP A 269 25.42 -13.67 -0.02
CA ASP A 269 24.26 -12.78 -0.03
C ASP A 269 24.43 -11.65 -1.05
N LYS A 270 23.31 -11.14 -1.56
CA LYS A 270 23.24 -10.07 -2.54
C LYS A 270 22.12 -9.10 -2.18
N TYR A 271 22.25 -7.84 -2.57
CA TYR A 271 21.17 -6.87 -2.51
C TYR A 271 21.15 -5.99 -3.76
N VAL A 272 19.97 -5.74 -4.30
CA VAL A 272 19.72 -4.74 -5.34
C VAL A 272 18.66 -3.76 -4.83
N GLY A 273 18.85 -2.47 -5.05
CA GLY A 273 17.86 -1.49 -4.68
C GLY A 273 18.45 -0.12 -4.43
N THR A 274 17.72 0.71 -3.69
CA THR A 274 18.15 2.06 -3.35
C THR A 274 18.97 2.08 -2.07
N PHE A 275 20.01 2.91 -2.09
CA PHE A 275 20.92 3.15 -0.97
C PHE A 275 20.81 4.58 -0.51
N ARG A 276 21.00 4.80 0.80
CA ARG A 276 21.19 6.13 1.37
C ARG A 276 22.26 6.08 2.44
N ASN A 277 23.42 6.65 2.10
CA ASN A 277 24.58 6.73 2.99
C ASN A 277 24.98 5.33 3.49
N ASP A 278 25.31 4.44 2.55
CA ASP A 278 25.76 3.06 2.79
C ASP A 278 24.68 2.06 3.24
N PHE A 279 23.50 2.52 3.65
CA PHE A 279 22.40 1.64 4.06
C PHE A 279 21.42 1.36 2.92
N PHE A 280 20.86 0.15 2.90
CA PHE A 280 19.66 -0.16 2.12
C PHE A 280 18.52 0.74 2.62
N ASP A 281 17.96 1.56 1.74
CA ASP A 281 16.99 2.59 2.10
C ASP A 281 16.10 2.92 0.91
N GLY A 282 14.82 2.56 1.00
CA GLY A 282 13.86 2.56 -0.10
C GLY A 282 13.63 1.16 -0.68
N THR A 283 13.18 1.05 -1.92
CA THR A 283 12.77 -0.24 -2.51
C THR A 283 13.99 -1.08 -2.90
N GLY A 284 13.94 -2.38 -2.61
CA GLY A 284 14.97 -3.32 -3.06
C GLY A 284 14.59 -4.77 -2.87
N ALA A 285 15.53 -5.64 -3.23
CA ALA A 285 15.49 -7.08 -3.02
C ALA A 285 16.82 -7.54 -2.41
N TYR A 286 16.75 -8.25 -1.31
CA TYR A 286 17.85 -8.98 -0.69
C TYR A 286 17.73 -10.45 -1.06
N ILE A 287 18.79 -11.03 -1.59
CA ILE A 287 18.88 -12.44 -1.97
C ILE A 287 19.89 -13.09 -1.05
N PHE A 288 19.45 -14.07 -0.29
CA PHE A 288 20.31 -14.83 0.60
C PHE A 288 21.12 -15.86 -0.19
N ASN A 289 22.28 -16.25 0.33
CA ASN A 289 23.14 -17.28 -0.25
C ASN A 289 22.42 -18.63 -0.43
N ASP A 290 21.48 -18.96 0.46
CA ASP A 290 20.66 -20.16 0.32
C ASP A 290 19.61 -20.07 -0.80
N GLY A 291 19.46 -18.91 -1.44
CA GLY A 291 18.49 -18.64 -2.50
C GLY A 291 17.14 -18.11 -2.00
N ALA A 292 16.98 -17.86 -0.70
CA ALA A 292 15.81 -17.13 -0.22
C ALA A 292 15.84 -15.68 -0.73
N ILE A 293 14.68 -15.06 -0.88
CA ILE A 293 14.51 -13.71 -1.42
C ILE A 293 13.61 -12.91 -0.51
N LEU A 294 14.05 -11.69 -0.19
CA LEU A 294 13.31 -10.71 0.58
C LEU A 294 13.15 -9.44 -0.26
N VAL A 295 11.92 -9.11 -0.65
CA VAL A 295 11.62 -7.92 -1.47
C VAL A 295 10.74 -6.96 -0.69
N GLY A 296 11.01 -5.67 -0.81
CA GLY A 296 10.10 -4.64 -0.29
C GLY A 296 10.83 -3.34 0.02
N THR A 297 10.34 -2.61 1.01
CA THR A 297 10.94 -1.33 1.43
C THR A 297 11.92 -1.55 2.58
N PHE A 298 13.14 -1.08 2.40
CA PHE A 298 14.20 -1.11 3.40
C PHE A 298 14.31 0.25 4.07
N LEU A 299 14.58 0.23 5.37
CA LEU A 299 14.92 1.40 6.15
C LEU A 299 16.13 1.06 7.00
N ASN A 300 17.24 1.78 6.79
CA ASN A 300 18.51 1.54 7.47
C ASN A 300 18.97 0.07 7.44
N GLY A 301 18.87 -0.59 6.29
CA GLY A 301 19.32 -1.97 6.10
C GLY A 301 18.30 -3.05 6.44
N SER A 302 17.18 -2.71 7.11
CA SER A 302 16.16 -3.69 7.50
C SER A 302 14.85 -3.49 6.76
N LEU A 303 14.21 -4.60 6.38
CA LEU A 303 12.90 -4.56 5.74
C LEU A 303 11.86 -4.00 6.72
N ASN A 304 11.14 -2.98 6.28
CA ASN A 304 10.16 -2.24 7.06
C ASN A 304 8.98 -1.83 6.17
N GLY A 305 7.76 -2.06 6.65
CA GLY A 305 6.55 -1.89 5.87
C GLY A 305 6.23 -3.14 5.04
N PHE A 306 5.52 -2.98 3.92
CA PHE A 306 5.08 -4.11 3.13
C PHE A 306 6.25 -4.75 2.36
N GLY A 307 6.27 -6.07 2.32
CA GLY A 307 7.22 -6.84 1.55
C GLY A 307 6.81 -8.28 1.39
N THR A 308 7.72 -9.04 0.80
CA THR A 308 7.53 -10.44 0.47
C THR A 308 8.78 -11.21 0.88
N PHE A 309 8.59 -12.34 1.55
CA PHE A 309 9.64 -13.32 1.79
C PHE A 309 9.34 -14.61 1.04
N ILE A 310 10.33 -15.04 0.27
CA ILE A 310 10.34 -16.27 -0.52
C ILE A 310 11.49 -17.11 0.05
N PRO A 311 11.20 -18.14 0.84
CA PRO A 311 12.21 -19.11 1.29
C PRO A 311 12.91 -19.79 0.12
N SER A 312 14.13 -20.25 0.37
CA SER A 312 14.92 -21.07 -0.54
C SER A 312 14.12 -22.26 -1.09
N SER A 313 14.42 -22.65 -2.33
CA SER A 313 13.91 -23.88 -2.94
C SER A 313 14.44 -25.15 -2.27
N SER A 314 15.49 -25.05 -1.44
CA SER A 314 16.05 -26.14 -0.66
C SER A 314 16.02 -25.80 0.84
N GLY A 315 15.06 -26.35 1.58
CA GLY A 315 14.91 -26.09 3.01
C GLY A 315 13.61 -26.61 3.59
N GLU A 316 13.48 -26.54 4.92
CA GLU A 316 12.27 -26.97 5.66
C GLU A 316 11.03 -26.19 5.23
N PHE A 317 11.19 -24.92 4.85
CA PHE A 317 10.12 -24.02 4.41
C PHE A 317 10.08 -23.87 2.88
N SER A 318 10.70 -24.79 2.14
CA SER A 318 10.68 -24.73 0.67
C SER A 318 9.25 -24.84 0.15
N GLY A 319 8.86 -23.87 -0.67
CA GLY A 319 7.51 -23.74 -1.21
C GLY A 319 6.58 -22.84 -0.38
N ASP A 320 6.92 -22.55 0.88
CA ASP A 320 6.17 -21.58 1.70
C ASP A 320 6.41 -20.16 1.19
N ARG A 321 5.51 -19.20 1.43
CA ARG A 321 5.66 -17.80 1.04
C ARG A 321 5.00 -16.89 2.07
N TYR A 322 5.58 -15.73 2.32
CA TYR A 322 4.94 -14.69 3.11
C TYR A 322 4.84 -13.39 2.32
N PHE A 323 3.66 -12.77 2.37
CA PHE A 323 3.37 -11.44 1.86
C PHE A 323 2.80 -10.64 3.01
N GLY A 324 3.30 -9.45 3.29
CA GLY A 324 2.73 -8.67 4.36
C GLY A 324 3.67 -7.64 4.96
N GLU A 325 3.29 -7.17 6.12
CA GLU A 325 4.04 -6.16 6.85
C GLU A 325 5.22 -6.77 7.60
N PHE A 326 6.35 -6.09 7.45
CA PHE A 326 7.58 -6.33 8.18
C PHE A 326 7.88 -5.15 9.09
N ARG A 327 8.41 -5.45 10.27
CA ARG A 327 9.03 -4.46 11.14
C ARG A 327 10.38 -4.99 11.55
N ASP A 328 11.45 -4.29 11.21
CA ASP A 328 12.82 -4.74 11.48
C ASP A 328 13.09 -6.18 10.96
N GLY A 329 12.63 -6.48 9.75
CA GLY A 329 12.85 -7.78 9.10
C GLY A 329 12.02 -8.96 9.62
N ILE A 330 11.12 -8.75 10.58
CA ILE A 330 10.21 -9.80 11.09
C ILE A 330 8.76 -9.53 10.70
N TYR A 331 7.98 -10.60 10.46
CA TYR A 331 6.55 -10.53 10.16
C TYR A 331 5.83 -9.83 11.33
N ASN A 332 5.25 -8.68 11.06
CA ASN A 332 4.60 -7.83 12.06
C ASN A 332 3.57 -6.91 11.40
N GLY A 333 2.29 -7.19 11.62
CA GLY A 333 1.17 -6.51 10.94
C GLY A 333 0.34 -7.51 10.14
N GLN A 334 -0.38 -7.07 9.12
CA GLN A 334 -1.15 -8.02 8.30
C GLN A 334 -0.28 -8.75 7.29
N GLY A 335 -0.68 -9.96 6.94
CA GLY A 335 -0.08 -10.69 5.86
C GLY A 335 -0.87 -11.91 5.42
N THR A 336 -0.33 -12.54 4.39
CA THR A 336 -0.75 -13.80 3.83
C THR A 336 0.45 -14.73 3.87
N TYR A 337 0.29 -15.86 4.55
CA TYR A 337 1.24 -16.97 4.50
C TYR A 337 0.65 -18.08 3.64
N ILE A 338 1.42 -18.53 2.65
CA ILE A 338 1.07 -19.67 1.82
C ILE A 338 2.03 -20.79 2.17
N TYR A 339 1.49 -21.95 2.49
CA TYR A 339 2.28 -23.13 2.76
C TYR A 339 2.65 -23.83 1.45
N ALA A 340 3.72 -24.62 1.48
CA ALA A 340 4.19 -25.42 0.35
C ALA A 340 3.12 -26.39 -0.16
N ASP A 341 2.29 -26.91 0.76
CA ASP A 341 1.14 -27.75 0.41
C ASP A 341 -0.01 -26.99 -0.25
N GLY A 342 0.07 -25.65 -0.34
CA GLY A 342 -0.94 -24.77 -0.92
C GLY A 342 -1.99 -24.26 0.07
N SER A 343 -1.86 -24.57 1.36
CA SER A 343 -2.73 -24.00 2.39
C SER A 343 -2.43 -22.51 2.54
N ILE A 344 -3.41 -21.74 2.99
CA ILE A 344 -3.31 -20.27 3.00
C ILE A 344 -3.80 -19.75 4.35
N ALA A 345 -2.98 -18.96 5.04
CA ALA A 345 -3.34 -18.22 6.25
C ALA A 345 -3.28 -16.73 5.98
N ILE A 346 -4.41 -16.04 6.09
CA ILE A 346 -4.51 -14.59 5.91
C ILE A 346 -4.89 -13.96 7.25
N GLY A 347 -4.12 -12.98 7.72
CA GLY A 347 -4.47 -12.26 8.95
C GLY A 347 -3.29 -11.56 9.61
N ALA A 348 -3.38 -11.41 10.92
CA ALA A 348 -2.44 -10.63 11.71
C ALA A 348 -1.25 -11.47 12.18
N PHE A 349 -0.04 -11.01 11.92
CA PHE A 349 1.23 -11.60 12.34
C PHE A 349 1.91 -10.73 13.39
N LYS A 350 2.53 -11.38 14.37
CA LYS A 350 3.32 -10.74 15.41
C LYS A 350 4.52 -11.62 15.74
N ASN A 351 5.72 -11.06 15.60
CA ASN A 351 6.98 -11.72 15.92
C ASN A 351 7.17 -13.05 15.14
N ASN A 352 7.01 -13.00 13.81
CA ASN A 352 7.10 -14.18 12.93
C ASN A 352 6.08 -15.29 13.22
N SER A 353 4.99 -14.98 13.93
CA SER A 353 3.93 -15.95 14.24
C SER A 353 2.55 -15.34 13.97
N PRO A 354 1.61 -16.11 13.40
CA PRO A 354 0.23 -15.66 13.27
C PRO A 354 -0.39 -15.47 14.67
N SER A 355 -1.15 -14.38 14.82
CA SER A 355 -1.90 -14.02 16.04
C SER A 355 -3.41 -14.16 15.86
N TRP A 356 -3.88 -13.98 14.63
CA TRP A 356 -5.25 -14.25 14.20
C TRP A 356 -5.22 -14.51 12.70
N VAL A 357 -5.95 -15.52 12.22
CA VAL A 357 -5.98 -15.86 10.79
C VAL A 357 -7.34 -16.36 10.36
N ASN A 358 -7.62 -16.17 9.07
CA ASN A 358 -8.45 -17.03 8.26
C ASN A 358 -7.54 -18.03 7.52
N LEU A 359 -7.52 -19.27 8.00
CA LEU A 359 -6.72 -20.37 7.49
C LEU A 359 -7.62 -21.31 6.67
N THR A 360 -7.22 -21.58 5.43
CA THR A 360 -7.87 -22.56 4.55
C THR A 360 -6.86 -23.63 4.16
N TRP A 361 -7.24 -24.90 4.33
CA TRP A 361 -6.38 -26.03 3.98
C TRP A 361 -6.56 -26.46 2.53
N SER A 362 -5.44 -26.75 1.87
CA SER A 362 -5.41 -27.07 0.44
C SER A 362 -5.97 -28.46 0.12
N SER A 363 -6.25 -28.70 -1.17
CA SER A 363 -6.69 -30.01 -1.66
C SER A 363 -5.67 -31.15 -1.53
N GLU A 364 -4.39 -30.80 -1.40
CA GLU A 364 -3.30 -31.75 -1.21
C GLU A 364 -3.28 -32.32 0.21
N THR A 365 -3.98 -31.68 1.15
CA THR A 365 -4.03 -32.13 2.54
C THR A 365 -5.21 -33.07 2.80
N LYS A 366 -5.15 -33.77 3.95
CA LYS A 366 -6.29 -34.55 4.48
C LYS A 366 -7.45 -33.65 4.93
N TRP A 367 -7.20 -32.37 5.20
CA TRP A 367 -8.16 -31.35 5.62
C TRP A 367 -8.65 -30.51 4.45
N ASN A 368 -8.70 -31.08 3.24
CA ASN A 368 -9.07 -30.36 2.03
C ASN A 368 -10.36 -29.57 2.20
N GLY A 369 -10.25 -28.24 2.09
CA GLY A 369 -11.37 -27.31 2.16
C GLY A 369 -11.85 -27.01 3.58
N ASP A 370 -11.21 -27.57 4.61
CA ASP A 370 -11.42 -27.15 5.98
C ASP A 370 -11.00 -25.69 6.13
N LYS A 371 -11.65 -24.97 7.04
CA LYS A 371 -11.38 -23.56 7.32
C LYS A 371 -11.30 -23.32 8.82
N TYR A 372 -10.42 -22.42 9.23
CA TYR A 372 -10.32 -21.92 10.59
C TYR A 372 -10.27 -20.40 10.57
N VAL A 373 -11.12 -19.76 11.35
CA VAL A 373 -11.12 -18.31 11.55
C VAL A 373 -10.99 -18.06 13.04
N GLY A 374 -9.86 -17.52 13.48
CA GLY A 374 -9.66 -17.33 14.90
C GLY A 374 -8.24 -16.99 15.30
N GLN A 375 -8.05 -16.92 16.61
CA GLN A 375 -6.78 -16.61 17.23
C GLN A 375 -5.76 -17.73 16.98
N MET A 376 -4.49 -17.36 16.92
CA MET A 376 -3.36 -18.25 16.70
C MET A 376 -2.25 -17.91 17.68
N LYS A 377 -1.45 -18.91 18.03
CA LYS A 377 -0.23 -18.74 18.83
C LYS A 377 0.78 -19.78 18.39
N GLU A 378 1.99 -19.35 18.03
CA GLU A 378 3.08 -20.26 17.63
C GLU A 378 2.66 -21.25 16.54
N TRP A 379 1.88 -20.77 15.56
CA TRP A 379 1.35 -21.58 14.44
C TRP A 379 0.29 -22.62 14.80
N ALA A 380 -0.19 -22.65 16.04
CA ALA A 380 -1.32 -23.49 16.46
C ALA A 380 -2.58 -22.65 16.70
N ARG A 381 -3.76 -23.25 16.46
CA ARG A 381 -5.06 -22.67 16.85
C ARG A 381 -5.08 -22.50 18.36
N HIS A 382 -5.42 -21.31 18.81
CA HIS A 382 -5.38 -20.94 20.22
C HIS A 382 -6.43 -19.86 20.48
N GLY A 383 -6.99 -19.77 21.68
CA GLY A 383 -7.99 -18.75 21.98
C GLY A 383 -9.34 -19.02 21.31
N HIS A 384 -10.10 -17.98 21.02
CA HIS A 384 -11.39 -18.12 20.34
C HIS A 384 -11.23 -18.33 18.83
N GLY A 385 -11.98 -19.28 18.29
CA GLY A 385 -12.02 -19.52 16.85
C GLY A 385 -13.16 -20.41 16.40
N LYS A 386 -13.51 -20.26 15.12
CA LYS A 386 -14.50 -21.04 14.38
C LYS A 386 -13.77 -21.96 13.40
N TYR A 387 -14.11 -23.25 13.40
CA TYR A 387 -13.59 -24.24 12.46
C TYR A 387 -14.73 -24.83 11.65
N ILE A 388 -14.50 -25.02 10.36
CA ILE A 388 -15.49 -25.52 9.40
C ILE A 388 -14.89 -26.72 8.70
N HIS A 389 -15.57 -27.86 8.77
CA HIS A 389 -15.11 -29.08 8.16
C HIS A 389 -15.34 -29.06 6.65
N GLY A 390 -14.29 -29.37 5.90
CA GLY A 390 -14.28 -29.43 4.44
C GLY A 390 -14.79 -30.76 3.89
N PRO A 391 -14.91 -30.88 2.56
CA PRO A 391 -15.58 -31.98 1.86
C PRO A 391 -14.98 -33.37 2.08
N LYS A 392 -13.75 -33.48 2.58
CA LYS A 392 -13.13 -34.78 2.93
C LYS A 392 -13.52 -35.27 4.35
N SER A 393 -14.13 -34.43 5.17
CA SER A 393 -14.52 -34.79 6.54
C SER A 393 -15.86 -35.53 6.57
N GLU A 394 -15.99 -36.52 7.46
CA GLU A 394 -17.30 -37.14 7.79
C GLU A 394 -18.30 -36.12 8.38
N LEU A 395 -17.78 -34.99 8.86
CA LEU A 395 -18.54 -33.89 9.43
C LEU A 395 -18.66 -32.71 8.44
N TYR A 396 -18.56 -32.94 7.13
CA TYR A 396 -18.60 -31.88 6.11
C TYR A 396 -19.73 -30.87 6.34
N GLY A 397 -19.39 -29.58 6.32
CA GLY A 397 -20.33 -28.47 6.54
C GLY A 397 -20.69 -28.23 8.00
N ILE A 398 -20.20 -29.06 8.94
CA ILE A 398 -20.37 -28.82 10.37
C ILE A 398 -19.35 -27.78 10.82
N GLU A 399 -19.87 -26.73 11.44
CA GLU A 399 -19.08 -25.67 12.05
C GLU A 399 -18.98 -25.90 13.56
N ILE A 400 -17.78 -25.73 14.11
CA ILE A 400 -17.54 -25.72 15.56
C ILE A 400 -16.91 -24.39 15.95
N GLU A 401 -17.56 -23.69 16.88
CA GLU A 401 -17.06 -22.42 17.42
C GLU A 401 -16.83 -22.58 18.92
N GLY A 402 -15.66 -22.14 19.38
CA GLY A 402 -15.29 -22.32 20.76
C GLY A 402 -13.87 -21.87 21.07
N PHE A 403 -13.34 -22.39 22.17
CA PHE A 403 -11.99 -22.09 22.61
C PHE A 403 -11.03 -23.22 22.21
N TRP A 404 -9.84 -22.83 21.75
CA TRP A 404 -8.77 -23.69 21.26
C TRP A 404 -7.52 -23.50 22.13
N GLU A 405 -6.77 -24.58 22.37
CA GLU A 405 -5.48 -24.53 23.05
C GLU A 405 -4.53 -25.49 22.33
N ASN A 406 -3.52 -24.95 21.64
CA ASN A 406 -2.51 -25.72 20.89
C ASN A 406 -3.15 -26.74 19.93
N ASP A 407 -4.04 -26.26 19.06
CA ASP A 407 -4.84 -27.04 18.11
C ASP A 407 -5.90 -27.97 18.69
N GLU A 408 -6.05 -28.04 20.02
CA GLU A 408 -7.08 -28.85 20.66
C GLU A 408 -8.32 -28.01 21.00
N PHE A 409 -9.49 -28.45 20.50
CA PHE A 409 -10.77 -27.84 20.81
C PHE A 409 -11.19 -28.17 22.25
N GLN A 410 -11.49 -27.14 23.04
CA GLN A 410 -11.78 -27.29 24.47
C GLN A 410 -13.29 -27.42 24.75
N TYR A 411 -14.13 -26.52 24.22
CA TYR A 411 -15.59 -26.56 24.43
C TYR A 411 -16.38 -25.63 23.49
N VAL A 412 -17.63 -26.01 23.18
CA VAL A 412 -18.59 -25.26 22.35
C VAL A 412 -19.44 -24.34 23.24
N LYS A 413 -19.63 -23.07 22.85
CA LYS A 413 -20.68 -22.23 23.47
C LYS A 413 -22.04 -22.65 22.89
N LYS A 414 -22.82 -23.45 23.63
CA LYS A 414 -24.22 -23.77 23.26
C LYS A 414 -25.09 -22.50 23.27
N SER A 415 -26.10 -22.45 22.38
CA SER A 415 -27.05 -21.33 22.32
C SER A 415 -27.76 -21.11 23.67
N PRO A 416 -28.14 -19.86 24.02
CA PRO A 416 -28.74 -19.52 25.31
C PRO A 416 -29.98 -20.34 25.70
N ASN A 417 -30.72 -20.88 24.73
CA ASN A 417 -31.98 -21.59 24.95
C ASN A 417 -31.84 -23.01 25.54
N GLU A 418 -30.64 -23.59 25.58
CA GLU A 418 -30.40 -24.90 26.20
C GLU A 418 -29.93 -24.80 27.66
N LEU A 419 -29.31 -23.67 28.04
CA LEU A 419 -28.84 -23.41 29.42
C LEU A 419 -29.97 -22.95 30.35
N GLU A 420 -31.05 -22.36 29.82
CA GLU A 420 -32.19 -21.86 30.61
C GLU A 420 -33.08 -22.96 31.22
N ARG A 421 -32.90 -24.25 30.87
CA ARG A 421 -33.73 -25.34 31.42
C ARG A 421 -33.23 -25.96 32.72
N GLU A 422 -31.96 -25.78 33.09
CA GLU A 422 -31.41 -26.43 34.27
C GLU A 422 -31.33 -25.54 35.52
N GLN A 423 -31.39 -24.21 35.40
CA GLN A 423 -31.07 -23.34 36.54
C GLN A 423 -32.06 -22.20 36.71
N ALA A 424 -33.22 -22.56 37.26
CA ALA A 424 -34.26 -21.62 37.66
C ALA A 424 -34.01 -21.03 39.06
N LYS A 425 -34.09 -19.68 39.13
CA LYS A 425 -34.53 -18.77 40.24
C LYS A 425 -33.44 -17.95 40.99
N PRO A 426 -33.77 -16.73 41.50
CA PRO A 426 -34.19 -15.54 40.74
C PRO A 426 -33.60 -14.21 41.30
N GLU A 427 -33.08 -13.30 40.46
CA GLU A 427 -32.97 -11.85 40.73
C GLU A 427 -32.68 -11.11 39.41
N LEU A 428 -33.12 -9.83 39.29
CA LEU A 428 -33.26 -9.06 38.03
C LEU A 428 -32.20 -9.35 36.93
N LYS A 429 -32.68 -9.77 35.74
CA LYS A 429 -31.87 -10.34 34.64
C LYS A 429 -30.78 -9.37 34.11
N TYR A 430 -29.53 -9.84 34.21
CA TYR A 430 -28.32 -9.28 33.59
C TYR A 430 -28.46 -9.06 32.07
N ASP A 431 -29.29 -9.86 31.38
CA ASP A 431 -29.53 -9.78 29.92
C ASP A 431 -30.16 -8.48 29.43
N GLU A 432 -31.08 -7.89 30.18
CA GLU A 432 -31.68 -6.60 29.78
C GLU A 432 -30.63 -5.49 29.88
N ARG A 433 -29.70 -5.61 30.84
CA ARG A 433 -28.55 -4.73 31.00
C ARG A 433 -27.51 -4.92 29.89
N GLU A 434 -27.17 -6.16 29.52
CA GLU A 434 -26.24 -6.47 28.41
C GLU A 434 -26.81 -6.08 27.04
N ARG A 435 -28.11 -6.29 26.79
CA ARG A 435 -28.77 -5.85 25.56
C ARG A 435 -28.75 -4.33 25.44
N LEU A 436 -29.05 -3.61 26.53
CA LEU A 436 -28.90 -2.15 26.59
C LEU A 436 -27.44 -1.67 26.51
N LEU A 437 -26.45 -2.52 26.83
CA LEU A 437 -25.03 -2.21 26.72
C LEU A 437 -24.49 -2.45 25.30
N LYS A 438 -24.89 -3.54 24.63
CA LYS A 438 -24.57 -3.82 23.22
C LYS A 438 -25.20 -2.81 22.25
N GLU A 439 -26.42 -2.35 22.52
CA GLU A 439 -27.06 -1.26 21.75
C GLU A 439 -26.35 0.11 21.93
N ARG A 440 -25.44 0.24 22.91
CA ARG A 440 -24.67 1.47 23.20
C ARG A 440 -23.22 1.43 22.72
N GLU A 441 -22.71 0.30 22.22
CA GLU A 441 -21.36 0.25 21.65
C GLU A 441 -21.29 1.04 20.34
N ILE A 442 -20.21 1.81 20.18
CA ILE A 442 -19.97 2.68 19.03
C ILE A 442 -18.67 2.27 18.33
N PHE A 443 -18.75 2.00 17.03
CA PHE A 443 -17.67 1.52 16.19
C PHE A 443 -17.14 2.63 15.30
N TYR A 444 -15.86 2.58 14.92
CA TYR A 444 -15.30 3.46 13.89
C TYR A 444 -15.83 3.02 12.52
N THR A 445 -16.48 3.91 11.79
CA THR A 445 -17.23 3.54 10.57
C THR A 445 -16.73 4.27 9.33
N ALA A 446 -16.35 5.54 9.49
CA ALA A 446 -15.91 6.36 8.36
C ALA A 446 -14.92 7.43 8.81
N SER A 447 -14.26 8.02 7.82
CA SER A 447 -13.31 9.09 8.07
C SER A 447 -13.29 10.13 6.96
N GLY A 448 -12.72 11.29 7.27
CA GLY A 448 -12.57 12.36 6.30
C GLY A 448 -11.71 13.48 6.83
N THR A 449 -11.75 14.58 6.12
CA THR A 449 -11.02 15.79 6.47
C THR A 449 -11.99 16.88 6.88
N GLY A 450 -11.59 17.72 7.82
CA GLY A 450 -12.22 19.02 8.04
C GLY A 450 -11.17 20.09 8.26
N PHE A 451 -11.55 21.36 8.19
CA PHE A 451 -10.61 22.46 8.43
C PHE A 451 -11.21 23.54 9.32
N ALA A 452 -10.38 24.15 10.16
CA ALA A 452 -10.80 25.18 11.10
C ALA A 452 -11.06 26.51 10.39
N VAL A 453 -12.23 27.08 10.66
CA VAL A 453 -12.67 28.40 10.13
C VAL A 453 -12.78 29.47 11.22
N SER A 454 -12.62 29.10 12.49
CA SER A 454 -12.53 30.02 13.63
C SER A 454 -11.56 29.53 14.70
N LYS A 455 -10.99 30.45 15.48
CA LYS A 455 -10.17 30.16 16.67
C LYS A 455 -10.98 29.50 17.79
N ASP A 456 -12.30 29.62 17.74
CA ASP A 456 -13.20 28.99 18.70
C ASP A 456 -13.40 27.49 18.40
N GLY A 457 -12.70 26.92 17.41
CA GLY A 457 -12.77 25.49 17.11
C GLY A 457 -13.98 25.08 16.27
N TYR A 458 -14.48 25.99 15.43
CA TYR A 458 -15.43 25.65 14.37
C TYR A 458 -14.70 25.08 13.16
N LEU A 459 -15.19 23.95 12.65
CA LEU A 459 -14.64 23.25 11.49
C LEU A 459 -15.70 23.09 10.41
N VAL A 460 -15.26 23.10 9.15
CA VAL A 460 -16.08 22.75 7.98
C VAL A 460 -15.61 21.41 7.43
N THR A 461 -16.56 20.59 6.98
CA THR A 461 -16.33 19.30 6.30
C THR A 461 -17.51 19.00 5.36
N ASN A 462 -17.51 17.85 4.70
CA ASN A 462 -18.69 17.39 3.95
C ASN A 462 -19.76 16.81 4.88
N ASN A 463 -21.03 16.90 4.46
CA ASN A 463 -22.12 16.27 5.21
C ASN A 463 -21.97 14.74 5.22
N HIS A 464 -21.59 14.14 4.10
CA HIS A 464 -21.44 12.69 4.02
C HIS A 464 -20.39 12.14 4.99
N VAL A 465 -19.30 12.87 5.26
CA VAL A 465 -18.26 12.47 6.22
C VAL A 465 -18.81 12.25 7.62
N ILE A 466 -19.88 12.98 7.96
CA ILE A 466 -20.47 12.98 9.30
C ILE A 466 -21.90 12.42 9.35
N ASN A 467 -22.43 11.95 8.22
CA ASN A 467 -23.81 11.50 8.14
C ASN A 467 -23.99 10.21 8.94
N GLY A 468 -25.04 10.16 9.77
CA GLY A 468 -25.36 9.03 10.65
C GLY A 468 -24.39 8.75 11.81
N CYS A 469 -23.32 9.54 11.97
CA CYS A 469 -22.41 9.40 13.09
C CYS A 469 -23.11 9.65 14.43
N GLN A 470 -22.98 8.71 15.37
CA GLN A 470 -23.28 8.91 16.78
C GLN A 470 -22.29 9.88 17.42
N GLN A 471 -21.00 9.75 17.06
CA GLN A 471 -19.94 10.66 17.48
C GLN A 471 -19.04 11.03 16.31
N VAL A 472 -18.68 12.30 16.23
CA VAL A 472 -17.61 12.77 15.36
C VAL A 472 -16.44 13.16 16.24
N LYS A 473 -15.23 12.75 15.88
CA LYS A 473 -14.01 13.04 16.64
C LYS A 473 -12.99 13.73 15.75
N VAL A 474 -12.43 14.83 16.24
CA VAL A 474 -11.32 15.58 15.63
C VAL A 474 -10.01 15.05 16.21
N HIS A 475 -9.06 14.71 15.36
CA HIS A 475 -7.75 14.23 15.79
C HIS A 475 -6.72 15.33 15.66
N TYR A 476 -6.07 15.67 16.78
CA TYR A 476 -5.08 16.74 16.83
C TYR A 476 -3.98 16.43 17.85
N GLN A 477 -2.72 16.40 17.41
CA GLN A 477 -1.54 16.13 18.26
C GLN A 477 -1.67 14.85 19.11
N GLY A 478 -2.19 13.77 18.52
CA GLY A 478 -2.43 12.50 19.23
C GLY A 478 -3.62 12.54 20.20
N LYS A 479 -4.30 13.68 20.37
CA LYS A 479 -5.55 13.79 21.12
C LYS A 479 -6.74 13.55 20.21
N VAL A 480 -7.74 12.86 20.75
CA VAL A 480 -9.04 12.63 20.12
C VAL A 480 -10.06 13.52 20.82
N ILE A 481 -10.58 14.51 20.10
CA ILE A 481 -11.42 15.58 20.62
C ILE A 481 -12.84 15.40 20.08
N PRO A 482 -13.84 15.11 20.91
CA PRO A 482 -15.22 15.01 20.45
C PRO A 482 -15.68 16.32 19.81
N ALA A 483 -16.43 16.20 18.71
CA ALA A 483 -17.02 17.32 18.00
C ALA A 483 -18.54 17.16 17.92
N ILE A 484 -19.24 18.28 18.11
CA ILE A 484 -20.69 18.37 17.98
C ILE A 484 -21.04 18.96 16.61
N LYS A 485 -22.09 18.44 16.00
CA LYS A 485 -22.64 18.98 14.76
C LYS A 485 -23.44 20.25 15.06
N ILE A 486 -23.05 21.37 14.47
CA ILE A 486 -23.70 22.68 14.67
C ILE A 486 -24.73 22.97 13.58
N GLY A 487 -24.37 22.70 12.33
CA GLY A 487 -25.22 22.94 11.17
C GLY A 487 -24.78 22.03 10.01
N PHE A 488 -25.70 21.74 9.10
CA PHE A 488 -25.42 20.91 7.93
C PHE A 488 -26.36 21.25 6.79
N ASP A 489 -25.91 21.00 5.58
CA ASP A 489 -26.62 21.17 4.32
C ASP A 489 -26.42 19.91 3.48
N PRO A 490 -27.36 18.94 3.57
CA PRO A 490 -27.30 17.72 2.80
C PRO A 490 -27.36 17.94 1.28
N GLN A 491 -27.99 19.03 0.81
CA GLN A 491 -28.14 19.29 -0.62
C GLN A 491 -26.81 19.67 -1.26
N ASN A 492 -26.03 20.51 -0.57
CA ASN A 492 -24.70 20.92 -1.01
C ASN A 492 -23.58 20.08 -0.40
N ASP A 493 -23.92 19.00 0.32
CA ASP A 493 -22.98 18.10 0.99
C ASP A 493 -21.97 18.82 1.91
N LEU A 494 -22.45 19.74 2.76
CA LEU A 494 -21.62 20.49 3.71
C LEU A 494 -22.07 20.30 5.16
N ALA A 495 -21.12 20.34 6.09
CA ALA A 495 -21.39 20.34 7.51
C ALA A 495 -20.43 21.23 8.31
N ILE A 496 -20.93 21.73 9.44
CA ILE A 496 -20.20 22.50 10.43
C ILE A 496 -20.13 21.70 11.72
N LEU A 497 -18.92 21.55 12.22
CA LEU A 497 -18.61 20.93 13.50
C LEU A 497 -18.07 21.98 14.47
N LYS A 498 -18.26 21.74 15.77
CA LYS A 498 -17.59 22.46 16.85
C LYS A 498 -16.89 21.45 17.73
N ALA A 499 -15.60 21.65 17.96
CA ALA A 499 -14.81 20.87 18.92
C ALA A 499 -14.22 21.80 19.98
N ASP A 500 -13.92 21.27 21.16
CA ASP A 500 -13.38 22.05 22.27
C ASP A 500 -11.85 22.08 22.24
N PHE A 501 -11.30 22.88 21.31
CA PHE A 501 -9.87 23.14 21.20
C PHE A 501 -9.60 24.44 20.45
N ILE A 502 -8.37 24.95 20.62
CA ILE A 502 -7.87 26.11 19.90
C ILE A 502 -7.03 25.61 18.71
N PRO A 503 -7.50 25.77 17.46
CA PRO A 503 -6.75 25.31 16.30
C PRO A 503 -5.49 26.16 16.09
N PRO A 504 -4.34 25.56 15.73
CA PRO A 504 -3.07 26.27 15.59
C PRO A 504 -3.00 27.16 14.34
N ALA A 505 -3.90 26.97 13.38
CA ALA A 505 -4.17 27.92 12.31
C ALA A 505 -5.66 27.90 11.96
N VAL A 506 -6.16 29.02 11.43
CA VAL A 506 -7.52 29.17 10.91
C VAL A 506 -7.41 29.47 9.43
N LEU A 507 -8.13 28.72 8.60
CA LEU A 507 -8.17 28.96 7.17
C LEU A 507 -9.29 29.94 6.85
N THR A 508 -8.94 31.03 6.17
CA THR A 508 -9.91 32.05 5.75
C THR A 508 -10.53 31.67 4.42
N LEU A 509 -11.84 31.87 4.28
CA LEU A 509 -12.54 31.68 3.02
C LEU A 509 -12.25 32.85 2.08
N SER A 510 -12.07 32.56 0.78
CA SER A 510 -12.02 33.60 -0.25
C SER A 510 -13.32 34.43 -0.22
N ARG A 511 -13.27 35.68 -0.68
CA ARG A 511 -14.49 36.51 -0.89
C ARG A 511 -15.02 36.42 -2.32
N GLU A 512 -14.11 36.15 -3.25
CA GLU A 512 -14.37 36.07 -4.66
C GLU A 512 -14.73 34.63 -5.03
N ASP A 513 -15.44 34.47 -6.14
CA ASP A 513 -15.62 33.16 -6.76
C ASP A 513 -14.30 32.74 -7.45
N PRO A 514 -14.05 31.43 -7.55
CA PRO A 514 -12.84 30.91 -8.18
C PRO A 514 -12.75 31.25 -9.68
N ASP A 515 -11.53 31.53 -10.15
CA ASP A 515 -11.26 31.78 -11.56
C ASP A 515 -10.88 30.50 -12.31
N LEU A 516 -11.17 30.45 -13.62
CA LEU A 516 -10.73 29.36 -14.48
C LEU A 516 -9.19 29.38 -14.60
N LEU A 517 -8.57 28.19 -14.56
CA LEU A 517 -7.10 28.00 -14.53
C LEU A 517 -6.40 28.52 -13.27
N GLU A 518 -7.14 28.87 -12.21
CA GLU A 518 -6.54 29.26 -10.93
C GLU A 518 -5.75 28.08 -10.32
N ASP A 519 -4.49 28.31 -9.94
CA ASP A 519 -3.66 27.35 -9.21
C ASP A 519 -4.27 27.06 -7.83
N ILE A 520 -4.47 25.77 -7.54
CA ILE A 520 -5.06 25.30 -6.28
C ILE A 520 -4.22 24.22 -5.60
N PHE A 521 -4.43 24.13 -4.29
CA PHE A 521 -3.81 23.17 -3.40
C PHE A 521 -4.89 22.54 -2.54
N VAL A 522 -5.02 21.22 -2.58
CA VAL A 522 -6.01 20.49 -1.79
C VAL A 522 -5.31 19.86 -0.60
N GLY A 523 -5.69 20.27 0.61
CA GLY A 523 -5.22 19.67 1.85
C GLY A 523 -6.17 18.56 2.30
N GLY A 524 -5.64 17.40 2.65
CA GLY A 524 -6.46 16.28 3.11
C GLY A 524 -5.69 15.23 3.88
N TYR A 525 -6.45 14.34 4.51
CA TYR A 525 -5.96 13.11 5.11
C TYR A 525 -6.49 11.93 4.28
N PRO A 526 -5.91 11.68 3.08
CA PRO A 526 -6.32 10.57 2.27
C PRO A 526 -6.07 9.27 3.06
N PHE A 527 -7.11 8.45 3.18
CA PHE A 527 -7.13 7.20 3.95
C PHE A 527 -6.88 7.39 5.47
N GLY A 528 -7.10 8.59 6.00
CA GLY A 528 -7.04 8.86 7.43
C GLY A 528 -5.71 8.47 8.10
N GLN A 529 -5.77 7.82 9.27
CA GLN A 529 -4.57 7.36 9.99
C GLN A 529 -3.93 6.09 9.37
N GLN A 530 -4.52 5.49 8.34
CA GLN A 530 -4.13 4.18 7.79
C GLN A 530 -2.94 4.26 6.81
N LEU A 531 -2.60 5.45 6.30
CA LEU A 531 -1.47 5.66 5.38
C LEU A 531 -0.51 6.77 5.84
N SER A 532 -1.02 7.85 6.45
CA SER A 532 -0.18 8.87 7.06
C SER A 532 -0.97 9.73 8.04
N THR A 533 -0.45 9.91 9.26
CA THR A 533 -0.97 10.93 10.20
C THR A 533 -0.57 12.35 9.78
N SER A 534 0.23 12.48 8.72
CA SER A 534 0.59 13.75 8.12
C SER A 534 -0.38 14.09 6.99
N ILE A 535 -0.83 15.33 6.99
CA ILE A 535 -1.60 15.91 5.90
C ILE A 535 -0.88 15.72 4.56
N LYS A 536 -1.63 15.33 3.53
CA LYS A 536 -1.15 15.35 2.15
C LYS A 536 -1.71 16.58 1.45
N VAL A 537 -0.88 17.18 0.60
CA VAL A 537 -1.28 18.33 -0.22
C VAL A 537 -1.08 17.97 -1.68
N THR A 538 -2.16 17.97 -2.46
CA THR A 538 -2.10 17.81 -3.91
C THR A 538 -2.24 19.18 -4.58
N ARG A 539 -1.58 19.36 -5.73
CA ARG A 539 -1.68 20.58 -6.54
C ARG A 539 -2.47 20.28 -7.80
N GLY A 540 -3.24 21.25 -8.27
CA GLY A 540 -3.89 21.25 -9.57
C GLY A 540 -4.36 22.65 -9.94
N ILE A 541 -5.31 22.72 -10.87
CA ILE A 541 -6.00 23.92 -11.32
C ILE A 541 -7.51 23.75 -11.24
N ILE A 542 -8.22 24.87 -11.32
CA ILE A 542 -9.67 24.90 -11.54
C ILE A 542 -9.92 24.73 -13.04
N SER A 543 -10.39 23.55 -13.44
CA SER A 543 -10.63 23.19 -14.83
C SER A 543 -12.02 23.59 -15.34
N SER A 544 -12.97 23.84 -14.43
CA SER A 544 -14.28 24.43 -14.74
C SER A 544 -14.88 25.14 -13.52
N ILE A 545 -15.56 26.27 -13.75
CA ILE A 545 -16.24 27.04 -12.70
C ILE A 545 -17.65 26.51 -12.36
N THR A 546 -18.06 25.39 -12.94
CA THR A 546 -19.32 24.70 -12.65
C THR A 546 -19.09 23.19 -12.50
N GLY A 547 -19.89 22.54 -11.66
CA GLY A 547 -19.91 21.08 -11.55
C GLY A 547 -20.77 20.40 -12.62
N ILE A 548 -20.96 19.08 -12.46
CA ILE A 548 -21.79 18.25 -13.35
C ILE A 548 -23.20 18.84 -13.50
N GLY A 549 -23.73 18.80 -14.72
CA GLY A 549 -25.08 19.29 -15.02
C GLY A 549 -25.22 20.81 -14.89
N ASN A 550 -24.13 21.57 -15.04
CA ASN A 550 -24.07 23.02 -14.80
C ASN A 550 -24.41 23.41 -13.36
N ASN A 551 -24.01 22.58 -12.38
CA ASN A 551 -24.21 22.94 -10.99
C ASN A 551 -23.27 24.07 -10.55
N TYR A 552 -23.81 25.27 -10.34
CA TYR A 552 -23.06 26.46 -9.95
C TYR A 552 -22.57 26.47 -8.50
N SER A 553 -23.07 25.57 -7.63
CA SER A 553 -22.53 25.40 -6.27
C SER A 553 -21.16 24.73 -6.27
N ASN A 554 -20.76 24.11 -7.38
CA ASN A 554 -19.56 23.31 -7.51
C ASN A 554 -18.60 23.90 -8.55
N MET A 555 -17.35 23.45 -8.49
CA MET A 555 -16.30 23.69 -9.47
C MET A 555 -15.59 22.36 -9.79
N GLN A 556 -15.05 22.23 -10.99
CA GLN A 556 -14.23 21.10 -11.39
C GLN A 556 -12.75 21.43 -11.19
N ILE A 557 -11.99 20.43 -10.73
CA ILE A 557 -10.57 20.52 -10.49
C ILE A 557 -9.87 19.30 -11.07
N ASP A 558 -8.61 19.43 -11.47
CA ASP A 558 -7.78 18.32 -11.92
C ASP A 558 -6.81 17.80 -10.83
N ALA A 559 -6.76 18.48 -9.68
CA ALA A 559 -5.97 18.04 -8.54
C ALA A 559 -6.39 16.63 -8.11
N ALA A 560 -5.42 15.72 -7.96
CA ALA A 560 -5.69 14.35 -7.57
C ALA A 560 -6.40 14.31 -6.20
N LEU A 561 -7.59 13.69 -6.16
CA LEU A 561 -8.34 13.40 -4.93
C LEU A 561 -8.42 11.91 -4.70
N GLN A 562 -8.22 11.49 -3.46
CA GLN A 562 -8.38 10.11 -2.99
C GLN A 562 -9.41 10.06 -1.86
N PRO A 563 -10.00 8.89 -1.57
CA PRO A 563 -10.82 8.70 -0.37
C PRO A 563 -10.11 9.24 0.88
N GLY A 564 -10.82 10.02 1.70
CA GLY A 564 -10.27 10.72 2.87
C GLY A 564 -9.93 12.21 2.63
N ASN A 565 -9.75 12.66 1.38
CA ASN A 565 -9.66 14.10 1.07
C ASN A 565 -11.02 14.82 1.18
N SER A 566 -12.14 14.08 1.22
CA SER A 566 -13.49 14.65 1.42
C SER A 566 -13.53 15.56 2.63
N GLY A 567 -14.08 16.75 2.43
CA GLY A 567 -14.22 17.79 3.44
C GLY A 567 -12.96 18.62 3.66
N GLY A 568 -11.88 18.31 2.93
CA GLY A 568 -10.63 19.05 2.96
C GLY A 568 -10.71 20.41 2.26
N PRO A 569 -9.90 21.39 2.67
CA PRO A 569 -9.88 22.70 2.05
C PRO A 569 -9.19 22.65 0.68
N ILE A 570 -9.77 23.34 -0.29
CA ILE A 570 -9.13 23.70 -1.57
C ILE A 570 -8.70 25.15 -1.44
N LEU A 571 -7.39 25.40 -1.46
CA LEU A 571 -6.81 26.73 -1.28
C LEU A 571 -6.20 27.24 -2.58
N ASN A 572 -6.32 28.53 -2.83
CA ASN A 572 -5.52 29.18 -3.87
C ASN A 572 -4.10 29.51 -3.39
N SER A 573 -3.28 30.05 -4.29
CA SER A 573 -1.90 30.47 -4.00
C SER A 573 -1.78 31.55 -2.91
N LYS A 574 -2.86 32.30 -2.61
CA LYS A 574 -2.92 33.29 -1.51
C LYS A 574 -3.24 32.65 -0.15
N GLY A 575 -3.51 31.34 -0.13
CA GLY A 575 -3.88 30.62 1.10
C GLY A 575 -5.34 30.82 1.52
N HIS A 576 -6.20 31.28 0.63
CA HIS A 576 -7.64 31.37 0.90
C HIS A 576 -8.35 30.13 0.40
N VAL A 577 -9.30 29.64 1.19
CA VAL A 577 -10.13 28.51 0.79
C VAL A 577 -11.11 28.98 -0.28
N VAL A 578 -10.97 28.44 -1.48
CA VAL A 578 -11.86 28.68 -2.64
C VAL A 578 -12.95 27.60 -2.74
N GLY A 579 -12.77 26.46 -2.07
CA GLY A 579 -13.81 25.45 -1.94
C GLY A 579 -13.49 24.30 -0.98
N VAL A 580 -14.40 23.34 -0.90
CA VAL A 580 -14.30 22.12 -0.09
C VAL A 580 -14.25 20.93 -1.03
N ALA A 581 -13.21 20.10 -0.92
CA ALA A 581 -13.03 18.93 -1.76
C ALA A 581 -14.12 17.89 -1.49
N VAL A 582 -14.73 17.37 -2.55
CA VAL A 582 -15.65 16.22 -2.50
C VAL A 582 -14.86 15.03 -3.04
N ALA A 583 -14.65 13.98 -2.24
CA ALA A 583 -13.96 12.81 -2.79
C ALA A 583 -14.85 12.17 -3.84
N LYS A 584 -14.32 12.19 -5.07
CA LYS A 584 -14.58 11.30 -6.21
C LYS A 584 -16.04 11.07 -6.58
N LEU A 585 -16.33 11.27 -7.87
CA LEU A 585 -17.61 10.92 -8.47
C LEU A 585 -18.03 9.48 -8.16
N ASP A 586 -19.35 9.23 -8.11
CA ASP A 586 -19.86 7.87 -8.15
C ASP A 586 -19.54 7.25 -9.53
N PHE A 587 -18.39 6.58 -9.61
CA PHE A 587 -17.88 5.99 -10.84
C PHE A 587 -18.82 4.93 -11.39
N GLN A 588 -19.58 4.26 -10.53
CA GLN A 588 -20.55 3.26 -10.96
C GLN A 588 -21.66 3.94 -11.76
N LYS A 589 -22.23 5.03 -11.23
CA LYS A 589 -23.27 5.80 -11.92
C LYS A 589 -22.80 6.47 -13.21
N ILE A 590 -21.56 6.98 -13.24
CA ILE A 590 -20.99 7.64 -14.44
C ILE A 590 -20.60 6.64 -15.51
N PHE A 591 -20.07 5.49 -15.12
CA PHE A 591 -19.75 4.43 -16.07
C PHE A 591 -21.02 3.83 -16.68
N GLU A 592 -22.07 3.61 -15.88
CA GLU A 592 -23.38 3.16 -16.37
C GLU A 592 -23.96 4.14 -17.43
N GLU A 593 -23.82 5.45 -17.21
CA GLU A 593 -24.41 6.48 -18.08
C GLU A 593 -23.52 6.84 -19.28
N TRP A 594 -22.20 6.94 -19.12
CA TRP A 594 -21.28 7.47 -20.14
C TRP A 594 -20.35 6.41 -20.74
N GLN A 595 -20.33 5.18 -20.21
CA GLN A 595 -19.48 4.06 -20.67
C GLN A 595 -17.97 4.37 -20.69
N THR A 596 -17.55 5.45 -20.02
CA THR A 596 -16.16 5.87 -19.89
C THR A 596 -15.97 6.58 -18.55
N ILE A 597 -14.75 6.52 -18.00
CA ILE A 597 -14.41 7.20 -16.75
C ILE A 597 -13.54 8.41 -17.09
N PRO A 598 -14.02 9.64 -16.84
CA PRO A 598 -13.20 10.83 -17.04
C PRO A 598 -11.98 10.82 -16.12
N GLU A 599 -10.79 10.78 -16.70
CA GLU A 599 -9.53 10.96 -15.97
C GLU A 599 -9.40 12.41 -15.49
N ASN A 600 -8.70 12.61 -14.37
CA ASN A 600 -8.38 13.94 -13.82
C ASN A 600 -9.60 14.89 -13.66
N THR A 601 -10.77 14.32 -13.37
CA THR A 601 -12.02 15.07 -13.15
C THR A 601 -12.49 14.91 -11.71
N ASN A 602 -12.17 15.91 -10.88
CA ASN A 602 -12.57 15.98 -9.48
C ASN A 602 -13.41 17.25 -9.23
N PHE A 603 -14.07 17.34 -8.08
CA PHE A 603 -14.97 18.45 -7.78
C PHE A 603 -14.74 19.05 -6.40
N GLY A 604 -15.04 20.34 -6.30
CA GLY A 604 -15.11 21.07 -5.04
C GLY A 604 -16.42 21.84 -4.91
N ILE A 605 -16.92 21.99 -3.69
CA ILE A 605 -18.04 22.87 -3.36
C ILE A 605 -17.49 24.28 -3.14
N LYS A 606 -18.03 25.30 -3.80
CA LYS A 606 -17.49 26.67 -3.74
C LYS A 606 -17.57 27.26 -2.34
N ALA A 607 -16.55 28.07 -2.00
CA ALA A 607 -16.50 28.77 -0.73
C ALA A 607 -17.70 29.70 -0.49
N SER A 608 -18.37 30.20 -1.55
CA SER A 608 -19.61 30.98 -1.42
C SER A 608 -20.72 30.23 -0.69
N ILE A 609 -20.86 28.94 -0.95
CA ILE A 609 -21.84 28.08 -0.29
C ILE A 609 -21.48 27.87 1.17
N VAL A 610 -20.19 27.65 1.47
CA VAL A 610 -19.67 27.54 2.84
C VAL A 610 -19.92 28.82 3.63
N ARG A 611 -19.65 29.99 3.03
CA ARG A 611 -19.92 31.31 3.66
C ARG A 611 -21.39 31.46 4.03
N ASN A 612 -22.30 31.05 3.16
CA ASN A 612 -23.74 31.10 3.42
C ASN A 612 -24.14 30.19 4.58
N LEU A 613 -23.62 28.96 4.62
CA LEU A 613 -23.89 28.01 5.70
C LEU A 613 -23.37 28.53 7.06
N LEU A 614 -22.16 29.10 7.10
CA LEU A 614 -21.58 29.68 8.32
C LEU A 614 -22.37 30.89 8.81
N LYS A 615 -22.72 31.80 7.89
CA LYS A 615 -23.53 32.98 8.19
C LYS A 615 -24.92 32.59 8.70
N GLY A 616 -25.55 31.60 8.08
CA GLY A 616 -26.86 31.08 8.50
C GLY A 616 -26.85 30.47 9.91
N ASN A 617 -25.68 30.00 10.38
CA ASN A 617 -25.48 29.46 11.72
C ASN A 617 -24.86 30.47 12.70
N GLY A 618 -24.77 31.76 12.33
CA GLY A 618 -24.27 32.83 13.20
C GLY A 618 -22.77 32.76 13.49
N ILE A 619 -21.99 32.06 12.67
CA ILE A 619 -20.54 31.87 12.88
C ILE A 619 -19.78 32.97 12.13
N SER A 620 -19.08 33.80 12.89
CA SER A 620 -18.18 34.82 12.32
C SER A 620 -16.82 34.19 11.98
N ILE A 621 -16.34 34.46 10.77
CA ILE A 621 -15.03 34.01 10.31
C ILE A 621 -14.08 35.21 10.09
N PRO A 622 -12.76 35.03 10.28
CA PRO A 622 -11.79 36.09 10.00
C PRO A 622 -11.84 36.52 8.54
N ALA A 623 -11.61 37.81 8.28
CA ALA A 623 -11.45 38.30 6.92
C ALA A 623 -10.19 37.69 6.27
N PRO A 624 -10.22 37.33 4.97
CA PRO A 624 -9.04 36.87 4.27
C PRO A 624 -7.95 37.95 4.25
N ASN A 625 -6.69 37.56 4.48
CA ASN A 625 -5.56 38.48 4.41
C ASN A 625 -5.25 38.82 2.93
N ALA A 626 -4.92 40.08 2.63
CA ALA A 626 -4.74 40.55 1.25
C ALA A 626 -3.34 40.24 0.66
N ASP A 627 -2.38 39.81 1.50
CA ASP A 627 -0.98 39.65 1.09
C ASP A 627 -0.70 38.30 0.42
N GLU A 628 0.18 38.30 -0.57
CA GLU A 628 0.76 37.06 -1.11
C GLU A 628 1.56 36.33 -0.03
N ILE A 629 1.43 35.00 -0.01
CA ILE A 629 2.16 34.15 0.94
C ILE A 629 3.13 33.23 0.19
N SER A 630 4.28 32.98 0.79
CA SER A 630 5.25 32.02 0.25
C SER A 630 4.71 30.59 0.29
N LYS A 631 5.19 29.70 -0.60
CA LYS A 631 4.86 28.26 -0.57
C LYS A 631 5.12 27.61 0.80
N LYS A 632 6.16 28.05 1.52
CA LYS A 632 6.48 27.60 2.88
C LYS A 632 5.43 28.03 3.90
N GLN A 633 4.89 29.24 3.77
CA GLN A 633 3.78 29.71 4.60
C GLN A 633 2.47 29.00 4.24
N LEU A 634 2.20 28.80 2.95
CA LEU A 634 1.04 28.04 2.46
C LEU A 634 1.03 26.61 3.03
N GLY A 635 2.15 25.89 2.93
CA GLY A 635 2.28 24.56 3.54
C GLY A 635 2.02 24.59 5.05
N LYS A 636 2.56 25.58 5.77
CA LYS A 636 2.33 25.73 7.22
C LYS A 636 0.86 25.96 7.57
N ILE A 637 0.15 26.83 6.87
CA ILE A 637 -1.26 27.11 7.18
C ILE A 637 -2.15 25.93 6.85
N ILE A 638 -1.93 25.26 5.71
CA ILE A 638 -2.69 24.07 5.29
C ILE A 638 -2.52 22.96 6.33
N THR A 639 -1.28 22.68 6.75
CA THR A 639 -0.97 21.66 7.75
C THR A 639 -1.52 21.97 9.14
N ARG A 640 -1.58 23.23 9.53
CA ARG A 640 -2.03 23.63 10.87
C ARG A 640 -3.53 23.92 10.95
N GLY A 641 -4.19 24.13 9.81
CA GLY A 641 -5.61 24.49 9.73
C GLY A 641 -6.52 23.33 9.32
N THR A 642 -5.97 22.18 8.96
CA THR A 642 -6.70 21.01 8.46
C THR A 642 -6.54 19.85 9.45
N PHE A 643 -7.61 19.09 9.67
CA PHE A 643 -7.71 18.08 10.70
C PHE A 643 -8.37 16.81 10.17
N PHE A 644 -7.92 15.68 10.70
CA PHE A 644 -8.54 14.39 10.46
C PHE A 644 -9.80 14.24 11.31
N LEU A 645 -10.89 13.77 10.69
CA LEU A 645 -12.17 13.51 11.33
C LEU A 645 -12.45 12.01 11.29
N SER A 646 -12.95 11.45 12.40
CA SER A 646 -13.52 10.11 12.42
C SER A 646 -14.96 10.08 12.89
N CYS A 647 -15.74 9.26 12.19
CA CYS A 647 -17.15 8.99 12.42
C CYS A 647 -17.31 7.67 13.18
N TRP A 648 -18.13 7.70 14.23
CA TRP A 648 -18.43 6.53 15.04
C TRP A 648 -19.93 6.32 15.12
N MET A 649 -20.39 5.10 14.89
CA MET A 649 -21.81 4.75 14.83
C MET A 649 -22.11 3.55 15.71
N THR A 650 -23.35 3.43 16.20
CA THR A 650 -23.82 2.17 16.78
C THR A 650 -24.09 1.15 15.68
N GLN A 651 -24.11 -0.14 16.04
CA GLN A 651 -24.44 -1.22 15.10
C GLN A 651 -25.76 -0.97 14.35
N ALA A 652 -26.81 -0.54 15.06
CA ALA A 652 -28.11 -0.24 14.45
C ALA A 652 -28.08 0.94 13.45
N GLN A 653 -27.19 1.92 13.66
CA GLN A 653 -27.01 3.03 12.72
C GLN A 653 -26.28 2.58 11.46
N ILE A 654 -25.27 1.72 11.59
CA ILE A 654 -24.54 1.13 10.46
C ILE A 654 -25.51 0.33 9.59
N GLU A 655 -26.32 -0.53 10.19
CA GLU A 655 -27.34 -1.32 9.49
C GLU A 655 -28.35 -0.43 8.75
N LYS A 656 -28.89 0.60 9.44
CA LYS A 656 -29.85 1.54 8.83
C LYS A 656 -29.26 2.34 7.68
N MET A 657 -27.97 2.67 7.73
CA MET A 657 -27.30 3.40 6.64
C MET A 657 -26.98 2.50 5.45
N SER A 658 -26.67 1.23 5.68
CA SER A 658 -26.50 0.22 4.62
C SER A 658 -27.75 0.11 3.74
N ASP A 659 -28.93 0.15 4.36
CA ASP A 659 -30.22 0.07 3.65
C ASP A 659 -30.58 1.33 2.84
N GLN A 660 -30.03 2.50 3.20
CA GLN A 660 -30.43 3.78 2.60
C GLN A 660 -29.72 4.10 1.28
N LYS A 661 -28.81 3.25 0.76
CA LYS A 661 -28.04 3.51 -0.48
C LYS A 661 -27.44 4.92 -0.55
N VAL A 662 -27.09 5.51 0.59
CA VAL A 662 -26.40 6.80 0.66
C VAL A 662 -25.19 6.64 1.57
N MET A 663 -24.08 6.34 0.93
CA MET A 663 -22.68 6.47 1.35
C MET A 663 -21.99 5.29 2.07
N PHE A 664 -20.80 5.00 1.51
CA PHE A 664 -19.67 4.20 1.99
C PHE A 664 -19.77 2.68 1.87
N LYS A 665 -19.66 2.18 0.63
CA LYS A 665 -18.96 0.90 0.40
C LYS A 665 -17.45 1.18 0.42
N SER A 666 -16.82 0.67 1.48
CA SER A 666 -15.39 0.38 1.72
C SER A 666 -14.34 1.50 1.59
N PHE A 667 -13.50 1.61 2.63
CA PHE A 667 -12.18 2.24 2.63
C PHE A 667 -11.13 1.28 2.11
#